data_AF-A0AA86M851-F1
#
_entry.id   AF-A0AA86M851-F1
#
_cell.length_a   1.000
_cell.length_b   1.000
_cell.length_c   1.000
_cell.angle_alpha   90.00
_cell.angle_beta   90.00
_cell.angle_gamma   90.00
#
_symmetry.space_group_name_H-M   'P 1'
#
loop_
_entity.id
_entity.type
_entity.pdbx_description
1 polymer ?
#
loop_
_entity_poly.entity_id
_entity_poly.type
_entity_poly.pdbx_seq_one_letter_code
_entity_poly.pdbx_strand_id
1 'polypeptide(L)'
;MFKLNKLTAVIAIGLGSALPVQAGLLDDLIGAKFNPVSSSKGVAPEGQKGSFTKPFSEPFVYERSVANDNNPDLKGFRTDNKCEGIGPNGKLRCKPAAGTISMLPNGDFLYFNALEGTEDFEFSILVDFGQKAINDQTRVMRIPDTLSTTRPANEQVMWTRPIDVDSGANPDGYEITELLPGLGLTNKETNSADGALFCADVAMLADGRIMAVGGTAYYSEPGSNLIGYGLTELEGLKNSRVYNPNTNMWSQMADMNFGRWYPALITLPDSKMFVASGVTKLLKPIYPQAPEQSGRNVVQTETYDPVANKWTVNGQAAQRSLPLYPRLHLLPNGHVYYNAGGQAFNPFGQSYDQPLWNISATYNPANQTWSDLAYAGFPLKFSDAGLESLTQILNPLTAPNAAMSALTKTLTSVPTKSPQALQKLLGTLTTSNPEQLLQKVVGAGMRGSTFSIMMPLRPNAQGQYKDASFLTAGGVLPLVGAASPGGYVAVASSRIDTVKTDGDKITTYESEVTGSLNETRWYGSGVLMPDDSVMVFSGGDRDGVVAPGIEFPRKTAERFNPVTKKWTQMAVANNPRTYHNTALLMQDGRVLIGGHAPISTLYLKNINLAAFGFSPNDGRDPSFEIYSPPYVTNPNRPTLVGFSGGNSTPAGDGKTMLRQFMKGQQVTMQMAPGTDMSKIDSFTLVRHTVTTHLTDADQRTVVIPKAQLTINGNNVSFNIPNQAAVLPQGSYMVFARTKQADGSLLPSKSVSFMLKHGA
;
A
#
# COMPACT_ATOMS: atom_id res chain seq x y z
N MET A 1 3.45 32.90 -28.00
CA MET A 1 2.97 33.86 -26.98
C MET A 1 1.43 33.94 -26.97
N PHE A 2 0.75 32.87 -26.58
CA PHE A 2 -0.70 32.88 -26.30
C PHE A 2 -0.90 32.60 -24.80
N LYS A 3 -1.67 33.48 -24.15
CA LYS A 3 -1.66 33.71 -22.69
C LYS A 3 -2.30 32.57 -21.88
N LEU A 4 -1.52 32.13 -20.89
CA LEU A 4 -1.78 31.19 -19.80
C LEU A 4 -2.72 31.77 -18.71
N ASN A 5 -3.85 32.39 -19.07
CA ASN A 5 -4.68 33.20 -18.14
C ASN A 5 -6.01 32.57 -17.69
N LYS A 6 -6.28 31.29 -17.96
CA LYS A 6 -7.58 30.66 -17.61
C LYS A 6 -7.56 29.71 -16.40
N LEU A 7 -6.40 29.34 -15.87
CA LEU A 7 -6.34 28.41 -14.72
C LEU A 7 -6.62 29.10 -13.37
N THR A 8 -6.41 30.42 -13.27
CA THR A 8 -6.64 31.20 -12.05
C THR A 8 -8.14 31.43 -11.75
N ALA A 9 -9.02 31.28 -12.75
CA ALA A 9 -10.44 31.61 -12.61
C ALA A 9 -11.29 30.49 -11.96
N VAL A 10 -10.83 29.24 -11.99
CA VAL A 10 -11.62 28.10 -11.49
C VAL A 10 -11.59 28.01 -9.94
N ILE A 11 -10.60 28.61 -9.29
CA ILE A 11 -10.47 28.63 -7.82
C ILE A 11 -11.30 29.76 -7.18
N ALA A 12 -11.73 30.77 -7.96
CA ALA A 12 -12.40 31.96 -7.44
C ALA A 12 -13.92 31.79 -7.17
N ILE A 13 -14.52 30.64 -7.45
CA ILE A 13 -15.99 30.47 -7.34
C ILE A 13 -16.44 29.99 -5.94
N GLY A 14 -15.52 29.71 -5.00
CA GLY A 14 -15.88 29.22 -3.66
C GLY A 14 -15.85 30.22 -2.50
N LEU A 15 -15.25 31.41 -2.66
CA LEU A 15 -15.04 32.35 -1.56
C LEU A 15 -15.39 33.78 -2.00
N GLY A 16 -16.63 34.18 -1.74
CA GLY A 16 -17.02 35.58 -1.76
C GLY A 16 -16.36 36.35 -0.62
N SER A 17 -15.15 36.88 -0.84
CA SER A 17 -14.64 38.19 -0.39
C SER A 17 -13.10 38.21 -0.36
N ALA A 18 -12.57 39.36 -0.76
CA ALA A 18 -11.20 39.62 -1.21
C ALA A 18 -10.09 39.29 -0.19
N LEU A 19 -9.16 38.42 -0.59
CA LEU A 19 -7.76 38.46 -0.15
C LEU A 19 -6.83 38.10 -1.33
N PRO A 20 -5.77 38.86 -1.61
CA PRO A 20 -4.84 38.56 -2.70
C PRO A 20 -3.91 37.41 -2.31
N VAL A 21 -4.08 36.24 -2.93
CA VAL A 21 -3.14 35.12 -2.80
C VAL A 21 -1.92 35.39 -3.72
N GLN A 22 -0.70 35.41 -3.16
CA GLN A 22 0.52 35.57 -3.95
C GLN A 22 0.73 34.36 -4.88
N ALA A 23 1.02 34.63 -6.16
CA ALA A 23 1.15 33.61 -7.21
C ALA A 23 2.23 32.55 -6.94
N GLY A 24 3.28 32.85 -6.16
CA GLY A 24 4.36 31.90 -5.86
C GLY A 24 3.96 30.74 -4.95
N LEU A 25 2.92 30.90 -4.11
CA LEU A 25 2.55 29.87 -3.12
C LEU A 25 1.80 28.69 -3.77
N LEU A 26 0.93 28.96 -4.74
CA LEU A 26 0.28 27.90 -5.54
C LEU A 26 1.32 27.12 -6.36
N ASP A 27 2.39 27.79 -6.82
CA ASP A 27 3.43 27.15 -7.62
C ASP A 27 4.28 26.17 -6.81
N ASP A 28 4.55 26.46 -5.53
CA ASP A 28 5.26 25.53 -4.62
C ASP A 28 4.39 24.34 -4.18
N LEU A 29 3.08 24.54 -4.01
CA LEU A 29 2.10 23.51 -3.64
C LEU A 29 1.74 22.56 -4.80
N ILE A 30 1.76 23.06 -6.04
CA ILE A 30 1.44 22.32 -7.28
C ILE A 30 2.71 21.89 -8.04
N GLY A 31 3.89 22.40 -7.68
CA GLY A 31 5.16 22.11 -8.34
C GLY A 31 5.31 22.71 -9.75
N ALA A 32 4.53 23.75 -10.08
CA ALA A 32 4.30 24.17 -11.48
C ALA A 32 5.27 25.22 -12.06
N LYS A 33 6.36 25.62 -11.37
CA LYS A 33 7.38 26.51 -11.97
C LYS A 33 8.76 25.88 -12.08
N PHE A 34 9.14 25.64 -13.33
CA PHE A 34 10.53 25.59 -13.80
C PHE A 34 11.22 26.96 -13.56
N ASN A 35 11.66 27.24 -12.34
CA ASN A 35 12.95 27.88 -12.04
C ASN A 35 13.16 28.01 -10.51
N PRO A 36 14.40 27.81 -10.01
CA PRO A 36 14.65 27.51 -8.61
C PRO A 36 14.93 28.77 -7.79
N VAL A 37 14.04 29.20 -6.89
CA VAL A 37 14.43 30.06 -5.75
C VAL A 37 13.59 29.78 -4.49
N SER A 38 14.28 29.22 -3.48
CA SER A 38 14.11 29.36 -2.02
C SER A 38 12.83 28.88 -1.31
N SER A 39 12.52 27.60 -1.40
CA SER A 39 12.43 26.81 -0.16
C SER A 39 13.67 25.91 -0.18
N SER A 40 14.44 25.82 0.92
CA SER A 40 15.62 24.96 0.94
C SER A 40 15.16 23.50 0.84
N LYS A 41 14.97 23.01 -0.39
CA LYS A 41 14.78 21.60 -0.71
C LYS A 41 15.97 20.87 -0.09
N GLY A 42 15.71 20.12 0.97
CA GLY A 42 16.77 19.49 1.76
C GLY A 42 17.38 18.39 0.91
N VAL A 43 18.63 18.54 0.49
CA VAL A 43 19.40 17.47 -0.14
C VAL A 43 20.36 16.95 0.90
N ALA A 44 20.34 15.64 1.17
CA ALA A 44 21.31 15.07 2.09
C ALA A 44 22.73 15.26 1.52
N PRO A 45 23.76 15.49 2.35
CA PRO A 45 25.15 15.45 1.89
C PRO A 45 25.49 14.13 1.19
N GLU A 46 26.43 14.12 0.25
CA GLU A 46 26.70 12.97 -0.63
C GLU A 46 26.96 11.65 0.12
N GLY A 47 27.66 11.69 1.26
CA GLY A 47 27.91 10.52 2.13
C GLY A 47 26.72 10.09 3.02
N GLN A 48 25.62 10.83 3.01
CA GLN A 48 24.43 10.61 3.84
C GLN A 48 23.17 10.31 3.01
N LYS A 49 23.30 10.19 1.68
CA LYS A 49 22.19 9.87 0.77
C LYS A 49 21.84 8.38 0.72
N GLY A 50 22.69 7.50 1.26
CA GLY A 50 22.59 6.06 1.01
C GLY A 50 23.05 5.71 -0.41
N SER A 51 22.78 4.48 -0.86
CA SER A 51 23.17 4.01 -2.20
C SER A 51 22.23 2.93 -2.73
N PHE A 52 22.14 2.80 -4.05
CA PHE A 52 21.45 1.69 -4.71
C PHE A 52 22.47 0.69 -5.26
N THR A 53 22.14 -0.60 -5.20
CA THR A 53 22.83 -1.60 -6.03
C THR A 53 22.59 -1.32 -7.51
N LYS A 54 23.39 -1.91 -8.40
CA LYS A 54 22.99 -2.03 -9.81
C LYS A 54 21.67 -2.85 -9.89
N PRO A 55 20.80 -2.58 -10.87
CA PRO A 55 19.63 -3.41 -11.11
C PRO A 55 20.00 -4.88 -11.34
N PHE A 56 19.15 -5.78 -10.87
CA PHE A 56 19.27 -7.21 -11.13
C PHE A 56 17.89 -7.80 -11.40
N SER A 57 17.79 -8.84 -12.22
CA SER A 57 16.53 -9.52 -12.52
C SER A 57 16.70 -11.04 -12.44
N GLU A 58 15.58 -11.77 -12.36
CA GLU A 58 15.64 -13.22 -12.45
C GLU A 58 16.28 -13.68 -13.78
N PRO A 59 16.99 -14.81 -13.83
CA PRO A 59 17.20 -15.51 -15.09
C PRO A 59 15.85 -15.96 -15.67
N PHE A 60 15.80 -16.35 -16.94
CA PHE A 60 14.69 -17.20 -17.38
C PHE A 60 14.79 -18.52 -16.63
N VAL A 61 13.76 -18.84 -15.86
CA VAL A 61 13.64 -20.09 -15.12
C VAL A 61 12.66 -20.96 -15.91
N TYR A 62 12.98 -22.21 -16.25
CA TYR A 62 11.99 -23.14 -16.81
C TYR A 62 11.66 -24.29 -15.84
N GLU A 63 12.58 -24.70 -14.96
CA GLU A 63 12.36 -25.72 -13.91
C GLU A 63 13.00 -25.37 -12.54
N ARG A 64 12.79 -26.22 -11.52
CA ARG A 64 13.06 -25.95 -10.09
C ARG A 64 14.57 -25.79 -9.80
N SER A 65 15.02 -24.53 -9.73
CA SER A 65 16.35 -24.03 -9.31
C SER A 65 17.32 -23.74 -10.46
N VAL A 66 17.71 -22.46 -10.59
CA VAL A 66 18.86 -22.03 -11.42
C VAL A 66 20.04 -21.78 -10.50
N ALA A 67 20.52 -22.85 -9.86
CA ALA A 67 21.75 -22.82 -9.06
C ALA A 67 22.90 -23.31 -9.93
N ASN A 68 23.62 -22.36 -10.52
CA ASN A 68 24.77 -22.53 -11.44
C ASN A 68 24.36 -22.89 -12.88
N ASP A 69 24.76 -22.08 -13.87
CA ASP A 69 25.29 -22.75 -15.05
C ASP A 69 26.23 -21.93 -15.96
N ASN A 70 27.21 -22.67 -16.47
CA ASN A 70 28.05 -22.42 -17.63
C ASN A 70 27.76 -23.51 -18.71
N ASN A 71 26.46 -23.83 -18.95
CA ASN A 71 25.93 -24.72 -20.04
C ASN A 71 26.26 -26.22 -19.84
N PRO A 72 25.45 -27.25 -20.22
CA PRO A 72 24.53 -27.33 -21.37
C PRO A 72 23.17 -28.09 -21.22
N ASP A 73 22.70 -28.41 -20.00
CA ASP A 73 21.41 -29.10 -19.76
C ASP A 73 20.33 -28.18 -19.13
N LEU A 74 20.43 -26.89 -19.40
CA LEU A 74 19.59 -25.85 -18.84
C LEU A 74 18.09 -26.07 -19.09
N LYS A 75 17.29 -26.10 -18.01
CA LYS A 75 15.92 -25.59 -18.05
C LYS A 75 15.88 -24.20 -17.39
N GLY A 76 16.67 -23.27 -17.91
CA GLY A 76 16.66 -21.82 -17.63
C GLY A 76 17.97 -21.14 -18.07
N PHE A 77 18.02 -19.86 -18.43
CA PHE A 77 19.30 -19.20 -18.76
C PHE A 77 19.35 -17.74 -18.30
N ARG A 78 20.57 -17.24 -18.08
CA ARG A 78 20.80 -15.84 -17.70
C ARG A 78 20.85 -14.96 -18.92
N THR A 79 20.01 -13.93 -18.92
CA THR A 79 20.01 -12.84 -19.89
C THR A 79 19.46 -11.60 -19.22
N ASP A 80 19.88 -10.42 -19.67
CA ASP A 80 19.29 -9.16 -19.24
C ASP A 80 18.02 -8.83 -20.02
N ASN A 81 17.70 -9.60 -21.07
CA ASN A 81 16.48 -9.42 -21.84
C ASN A 81 15.25 -9.63 -20.94
N LYS A 82 14.27 -8.73 -21.10
CA LYS A 82 12.95 -8.80 -20.43
C LYS A 82 12.13 -9.99 -20.93
N CYS A 83 12.24 -10.30 -22.22
CA CYS A 83 11.51 -11.33 -22.96
C CYS A 83 12.45 -12.11 -23.88
N GLU A 84 12.19 -13.41 -24.11
CA GLU A 84 13.02 -14.28 -24.96
C GLU A 84 12.46 -14.49 -26.38
N GLY A 85 11.21 -14.07 -26.63
CA GLY A 85 10.50 -14.31 -27.89
C GLY A 85 9.28 -15.20 -27.71
N ILE A 86 8.63 -15.56 -28.83
CA ILE A 86 7.43 -16.42 -28.84
C ILE A 86 7.86 -17.86 -28.53
N GLY A 87 7.31 -18.43 -27.46
CA GLY A 87 7.55 -19.81 -27.06
C GLY A 87 6.83 -20.85 -27.94
N PRO A 88 7.06 -22.15 -27.73
CA PRO A 88 6.40 -23.25 -28.45
C PRO A 88 4.87 -23.26 -28.33
N ASN A 89 4.31 -22.59 -27.32
CA ASN A 89 2.87 -22.41 -27.12
C ASN A 89 2.31 -21.20 -27.89
N GLY A 90 3.11 -20.52 -28.72
CA GLY A 90 2.70 -19.35 -29.48
C GLY A 90 2.60 -18.06 -28.67
N LYS A 91 3.06 -18.03 -27.40
CA LYS A 91 2.99 -16.84 -26.52
C LYS A 91 4.38 -16.25 -26.25
N LEU A 92 4.49 -14.92 -26.20
CA LEU A 92 5.74 -14.20 -25.90
C LEU A 92 6.22 -14.42 -24.45
N ARG A 93 7.29 -15.17 -24.24
CA ARG A 93 7.78 -15.46 -22.87
C ARG A 93 8.58 -14.30 -22.27
N CYS A 94 8.20 -13.85 -21.08
CA CYS A 94 8.81 -12.73 -20.36
C CYS A 94 8.94 -13.01 -18.86
N LYS A 95 9.85 -12.28 -18.22
CA LYS A 95 10.03 -12.33 -16.76
C LYS A 95 8.91 -11.56 -16.04
N PRO A 96 8.41 -12.01 -14.88
CA PRO A 96 7.39 -11.31 -14.12
C PRO A 96 7.95 -10.04 -13.47
N ALA A 97 7.20 -8.94 -13.54
CA ALA A 97 7.52 -7.69 -12.85
C ALA A 97 6.77 -7.59 -11.53
N ALA A 98 7.48 -7.56 -10.40
CA ALA A 98 6.91 -7.64 -9.05
C ALA A 98 5.94 -6.49 -8.70
N GLY A 99 4.68 -6.58 -9.16
CA GLY A 99 3.59 -5.69 -8.80
C GLY A 99 3.05 -5.98 -7.39
N THR A 100 3.32 -7.17 -6.88
CA THR A 100 3.09 -7.56 -5.49
C THR A 100 4.32 -8.29 -4.96
N ILE A 101 4.71 -8.01 -3.72
CA ILE A 101 5.82 -8.68 -3.04
C ILE A 101 5.53 -8.84 -1.54
N SER A 102 5.92 -9.98 -0.99
CA SER A 102 5.74 -10.36 0.41
C SER A 102 7.03 -10.95 0.96
N MET A 103 7.47 -10.48 2.12
CA MET A 103 8.55 -11.11 2.86
C MET A 103 8.02 -12.31 3.66
N LEU A 104 8.61 -13.48 3.41
CA LEU A 104 8.25 -14.75 4.03
C LEU A 104 8.91 -14.90 5.41
N PRO A 105 8.35 -15.74 6.31
CA PRO A 105 8.92 -15.99 7.64
C PRO A 105 10.40 -16.40 7.63
N ASN A 106 10.85 -17.11 6.60
CA ASN A 106 12.23 -17.55 6.46
C ASN A 106 13.19 -16.48 5.88
N GLY A 107 12.71 -15.27 5.59
CA GLY A 107 13.50 -14.18 5.01
C GLY A 107 13.56 -14.15 3.47
N ASP A 108 12.94 -15.12 2.80
CA ASP A 108 12.76 -15.10 1.34
C ASP A 108 11.62 -14.16 0.95
N PHE A 109 11.47 -13.89 -0.35
CA PHE A 109 10.45 -13.01 -0.89
C PHE A 109 9.58 -13.73 -1.91
N LEU A 110 8.28 -13.83 -1.66
CA LEU A 110 7.28 -14.21 -2.66
C LEU A 110 6.90 -12.97 -3.47
N TYR A 111 6.90 -13.05 -4.79
CA TYR A 111 6.37 -11.98 -5.64
C TYR A 111 5.64 -12.54 -6.85
N PHE A 112 4.78 -11.71 -7.43
CA PHE A 112 4.08 -12.02 -8.67
C PHE A 112 3.83 -10.77 -9.50
N ASN A 113 3.55 -10.98 -10.79
CA ASN A 113 3.39 -9.89 -11.73
C ASN A 113 2.07 -9.15 -11.59
N ALA A 114 2.06 -7.92 -12.10
CA ALA A 114 0.84 -7.25 -12.50
C ALA A 114 0.39 -7.71 -13.91
N LEU A 115 -0.91 -7.57 -14.20
CA LEU A 115 -1.52 -8.05 -15.45
C LEU A 115 -1.03 -7.30 -16.67
N GLU A 116 -0.76 -6.01 -16.58
CA GLU A 116 -0.18 -5.21 -17.66
C GLU A 116 1.28 -5.60 -17.94
N GLY A 117 1.85 -6.39 -17.04
CA GLY A 117 3.09 -7.14 -17.23
C GLY A 117 2.86 -8.56 -17.72
N THR A 118 1.71 -8.90 -18.34
CA THR A 118 1.48 -10.19 -19.01
C THR A 118 1.93 -10.18 -20.47
N GLU A 119 2.14 -11.38 -20.98
CA GLU A 119 2.85 -11.71 -22.21
C GLU A 119 2.02 -11.36 -23.47
N ASP A 120 2.70 -10.86 -24.51
CA ASP A 120 2.22 -10.80 -25.90
C ASP A 120 1.19 -9.72 -26.31
N PHE A 121 0.86 -8.75 -25.45
CA PHE A 121 0.01 -7.62 -25.84
C PHE A 121 0.68 -6.73 -26.90
N GLU A 122 0.10 -6.69 -28.10
CA GLU A 122 0.46 -5.78 -29.19
C GLU A 122 -0.36 -4.49 -29.11
N PHE A 123 -1.64 -4.63 -28.77
CA PHE A 123 -2.59 -3.55 -28.51
C PHE A 123 -2.88 -3.45 -27.01
N SER A 124 -4.02 -2.87 -26.65
CA SER A 124 -4.38 -2.68 -25.25
C SER A 124 -4.97 -3.93 -24.63
N ILE A 125 -5.00 -3.91 -23.30
CA ILE A 125 -5.69 -4.91 -22.48
C ILE A 125 -7.18 -5.05 -22.82
N LEU A 126 -7.79 -4.11 -23.55
CA LEU A 126 -9.18 -4.23 -23.98
C LEU A 126 -9.34 -5.06 -25.27
N VAL A 127 -8.29 -5.09 -26.11
CA VAL A 127 -8.34 -5.62 -27.48
C VAL A 127 -7.71 -7.02 -27.57
N ASP A 128 -6.54 -7.21 -26.96
CA ASP A 128 -5.74 -8.44 -27.11
C ASP A 128 -6.04 -9.51 -26.04
N PHE A 129 -6.98 -9.20 -25.15
CA PHE A 129 -7.27 -10.00 -23.97
C PHE A 129 -8.11 -11.24 -24.30
N GLY A 130 -7.90 -12.33 -23.55
CA GLY A 130 -8.51 -13.64 -23.80
C GLY A 130 -7.78 -14.48 -24.85
N GLN A 131 -7.07 -13.85 -25.80
CA GLN A 131 -6.23 -14.55 -26.79
C GLN A 131 -4.76 -14.63 -26.36
N LYS A 132 -4.23 -13.55 -25.79
CA LYS A 132 -2.79 -13.41 -25.51
C LYS A 132 -2.42 -13.43 -24.03
N ALA A 133 -3.37 -13.07 -23.16
CA ALA A 133 -3.18 -13.06 -21.72
C ALA A 133 -2.69 -14.43 -21.19
N ILE A 134 -1.80 -14.36 -20.22
CA ILE A 134 -1.40 -15.50 -19.40
C ILE A 134 -1.76 -15.22 -17.95
N ASN A 135 -1.97 -16.27 -17.17
CA ASN A 135 -2.13 -16.12 -15.73
C ASN A 135 -0.85 -15.58 -15.08
N ASP A 136 -1.01 -14.95 -13.91
CA ASP A 136 0.14 -14.43 -13.16
C ASP A 136 1.12 -15.54 -12.80
N GLN A 137 2.40 -15.19 -12.92
CA GLN A 137 3.52 -16.01 -12.56
C GLN A 137 4.04 -15.59 -11.19
N THR A 138 4.00 -16.50 -10.22
CA THR A 138 4.66 -16.28 -8.93
C THR A 138 6.08 -16.83 -8.92
N ARG A 139 6.89 -16.26 -8.02
CA ARG A 139 8.31 -16.56 -7.83
C ARG A 139 8.69 -16.40 -6.37
N VAL A 140 9.71 -17.14 -5.97
CA VAL A 140 10.36 -16.97 -4.67
C VAL A 140 11.80 -16.55 -4.90
N MET A 141 12.17 -15.42 -4.32
CA MET A 141 13.51 -14.85 -4.37
C MET A 141 14.19 -15.00 -3.02
N ARG A 142 15.43 -15.53 -3.03
CA ARG A 142 16.31 -15.56 -1.85
C ARG A 142 17.52 -14.67 -2.08
N ILE A 143 17.66 -13.67 -1.23
CA ILE A 143 18.79 -12.74 -1.23
C ILE A 143 19.73 -13.16 -0.08
N PRO A 144 21.02 -13.45 -0.33
CA PRO A 144 21.97 -13.72 0.74
C PRO A 144 22.12 -12.55 1.72
N ASP A 145 22.41 -12.85 2.99
CA ASP A 145 22.59 -11.86 4.08
C ASP A 145 23.65 -10.79 3.80
N THR A 146 24.57 -11.10 2.90
CA THR A 146 25.63 -10.23 2.40
C THR A 146 25.80 -10.45 0.90
N LEU A 147 25.61 -9.40 0.12
CA LEU A 147 26.01 -9.40 -1.28
C LEU A 147 27.47 -8.97 -1.37
N SER A 148 28.29 -9.78 -2.03
CA SER A 148 29.66 -9.42 -2.36
C SER A 148 29.67 -8.16 -3.24
N THR A 149 30.59 -7.24 -2.95
CA THR A 149 30.84 -6.05 -3.77
C THR A 149 31.64 -6.37 -5.03
N THR A 150 32.30 -7.54 -5.09
CA THR A 150 33.12 -7.97 -6.24
C THR A 150 32.34 -8.82 -7.24
N ARG A 151 31.16 -9.32 -6.86
CA ARG A 151 30.29 -10.11 -7.73
C ARG A 151 28.98 -9.37 -7.99
N PRO A 152 28.46 -9.39 -9.23
CA PRO A 152 27.12 -8.90 -9.52
C PRO A 152 26.03 -9.51 -8.63
N ALA A 153 25.01 -8.73 -8.27
CA ALA A 153 23.91 -9.21 -7.42
C ALA A 153 23.09 -10.32 -8.10
N ASN A 154 22.89 -10.22 -9.42
CA ASN A 154 22.19 -11.23 -10.22
C ASN A 154 22.80 -12.63 -10.07
N GLU A 155 24.12 -12.76 -9.90
CA GLU A 155 24.80 -14.06 -9.71
C GLU A 155 24.66 -14.66 -8.30
N GLN A 156 24.25 -13.86 -7.32
CA GLN A 156 24.20 -14.25 -5.91
C GLN A 156 22.77 -14.50 -5.43
N VAL A 157 21.78 -13.88 -6.06
CA VAL A 157 20.36 -14.06 -5.75
C VAL A 157 19.85 -15.35 -6.37
N MET A 158 19.16 -16.15 -5.56
CA MET A 158 18.54 -17.40 -5.98
C MET A 158 17.06 -17.20 -6.25
N TRP A 159 16.54 -17.92 -7.25
CA TRP A 159 15.16 -17.83 -7.70
C TRP A 159 14.57 -19.23 -7.82
N THR A 160 13.36 -19.40 -7.32
CA THR A 160 12.59 -20.63 -7.49
C THR A 160 11.15 -20.31 -7.91
N ARG A 161 10.49 -21.32 -8.47
CA ARG A 161 9.05 -21.31 -8.78
C ARG A 161 8.32 -22.19 -7.76
N PRO A 162 7.08 -21.88 -7.40
CA PRO A 162 6.21 -22.82 -6.70
C PRO A 162 6.09 -24.16 -7.42
N ILE A 163 5.77 -25.20 -6.64
CA ILE A 163 5.80 -26.60 -7.08
C ILE A 163 4.71 -26.91 -8.10
N ASP A 164 3.53 -26.34 -7.91
CA ASP A 164 2.39 -26.55 -8.80
C ASP A 164 2.63 -25.85 -10.13
N VAL A 165 2.25 -26.51 -11.22
CA VAL A 165 2.41 -26.05 -12.61
C VAL A 165 1.87 -24.62 -12.78
N ASP A 166 0.92 -24.22 -11.95
CA ASP A 166 0.12 -23.01 -12.12
C ASP A 166 0.47 -21.89 -11.13
N SER A 167 1.36 -22.12 -10.15
CA SER A 167 1.98 -21.06 -9.34
C SER A 167 0.99 -20.03 -8.74
N GLY A 168 -0.22 -20.44 -8.37
CA GLY A 168 -1.26 -19.57 -7.78
C GLY A 168 -2.36 -19.11 -8.76
N ALA A 169 -2.32 -19.57 -10.00
CA ALA A 169 -3.42 -19.56 -10.95
C ALA A 169 -4.09 -20.95 -11.00
N ASN A 170 -5.32 -21.07 -11.50
CA ASN A 170 -6.00 -22.35 -11.71
C ASN A 170 -6.61 -22.54 -13.12
N PRO A 171 -6.64 -23.80 -13.59
CA PRO A 171 -6.92 -24.16 -14.97
C PRO A 171 -8.39 -24.49 -15.33
N ASP A 172 -9.41 -24.25 -14.48
CA ASP A 172 -10.75 -24.89 -14.64
C ASP A 172 -12.02 -23.98 -14.81
N GLY A 173 -11.94 -22.65 -14.71
CA GLY A 173 -12.89 -21.70 -15.36
C GLY A 173 -14.39 -21.61 -15.14
N TYR A 174 -15.02 -20.75 -15.97
CA TYR A 174 -16.31 -20.10 -15.70
C TYR A 174 -17.55 -20.91 -16.10
N GLU A 175 -18.63 -20.67 -15.34
CA GLU A 175 -20.02 -20.89 -15.77
C GLU A 175 -20.63 -19.64 -16.44
N ILE A 176 -21.53 -19.87 -17.39
CA ILE A 176 -22.13 -18.89 -18.31
C ILE A 176 -23.09 -17.94 -17.56
N THR A 177 -22.96 -16.62 -17.77
CA THR A 177 -23.98 -15.64 -17.34
C THR A 177 -24.36 -14.67 -18.46
N GLU A 178 -25.63 -14.22 -18.45
CA GLU A 178 -26.12 -13.19 -19.37
C GLU A 178 -25.50 -11.84 -19.04
N LEU A 179 -24.93 -11.18 -20.06
CA LEU A 179 -24.20 -9.93 -19.93
C LEU A 179 -25.14 -8.72 -19.75
N LEU A 180 -26.32 -8.79 -20.37
CA LEU A 180 -27.42 -7.85 -20.17
C LEU A 180 -28.74 -8.64 -20.06
N PRO A 181 -29.43 -8.60 -18.90
CA PRO A 181 -30.66 -9.34 -18.70
C PRO A 181 -31.70 -9.00 -19.78
N GLY A 182 -32.19 -10.01 -20.49
CA GLY A 182 -33.27 -9.88 -21.48
C GLY A 182 -32.84 -9.48 -22.91
N LEU A 183 -31.55 -9.34 -23.20
CA LEU A 183 -31.03 -9.10 -24.56
C LEU A 183 -30.44 -10.35 -25.25
N GLY A 184 -30.42 -11.50 -24.56
CA GLY A 184 -29.93 -12.77 -25.13
C GLY A 184 -28.43 -12.77 -25.46
N LEU A 185 -27.66 -11.84 -24.89
CA LEU A 185 -26.21 -11.76 -25.02
C LEU A 185 -25.56 -12.64 -23.96
N THR A 186 -25.06 -13.80 -24.37
CA THR A 186 -24.32 -14.74 -23.52
C THR A 186 -22.83 -14.70 -23.86
N ASN A 187 -21.95 -14.86 -22.87
CA ASN A 187 -20.54 -15.13 -23.13
C ASN A 187 -20.41 -16.59 -23.61
N LYS A 188 -19.63 -16.82 -24.68
CA LYS A 188 -19.39 -18.17 -25.21
C LYS A 188 -17.90 -18.52 -25.15
N GLU A 189 -17.60 -19.42 -24.21
CA GLU A 189 -16.41 -20.28 -24.00
C GLU A 189 -15.10 -19.62 -23.48
N THR A 190 -14.33 -20.20 -22.54
CA THR A 190 -14.06 -21.63 -22.22
C THR A 190 -14.12 -21.97 -20.71
N ASN A 191 -14.51 -23.22 -20.41
CA ASN A 191 -14.66 -23.85 -19.09
C ASN A 191 -13.34 -24.05 -18.29
N SER A 192 -12.42 -23.07 -18.27
CA SER A 192 -11.05 -23.21 -17.71
C SER A 192 -10.29 -21.98 -17.09
N ALA A 193 -10.79 -20.74 -16.99
CA ALA A 193 -10.11 -19.62 -16.29
C ALA A 193 -10.62 -19.27 -14.85
N ASP A 194 -9.86 -19.59 -13.81
CA ASP A 194 -10.19 -19.24 -12.42
C ASP A 194 -9.73 -17.83 -11.97
N GLY A 195 -9.20 -17.05 -12.93
CA GLY A 195 -8.73 -15.69 -12.75
C GLY A 195 -7.38 -15.53 -12.05
N ALA A 196 -6.75 -14.38 -12.27
CA ALA A 196 -5.38 -14.09 -11.84
C ALA A 196 -5.30 -13.39 -10.47
N LEU A 197 -4.13 -13.49 -9.82
CA LEU A 197 -3.85 -12.85 -8.53
C LEU A 197 -3.73 -11.32 -8.65
N PHE A 198 -3.62 -10.80 -9.86
CA PHE A 198 -3.52 -9.37 -10.14
C PHE A 198 -4.65 -8.62 -9.47
N CYS A 199 -4.30 -7.54 -8.77
CA CYS A 199 -5.24 -6.70 -8.03
C CYS A 199 -5.96 -7.38 -6.86
N ALA A 200 -5.54 -8.58 -6.46
CA ALA A 200 -5.83 -9.10 -5.14
C ALA A 200 -5.15 -8.21 -4.09
N ASP A 201 -5.67 -8.20 -2.86
CA ASP A 201 -4.86 -7.75 -1.72
C ASP A 201 -4.19 -8.95 -1.06
N VAL A 202 -3.07 -8.72 -0.39
CA VAL A 202 -2.23 -9.77 0.20
C VAL A 202 -1.91 -9.46 1.64
N ALA A 203 -2.07 -10.46 2.51
CA ALA A 203 -1.74 -10.35 3.92
C ALA A 203 -1.14 -11.66 4.45
N MET A 204 -0.38 -11.56 5.54
CA MET A 204 0.21 -12.73 6.19
C MET A 204 -0.72 -13.25 7.28
N LEU A 205 -1.01 -14.56 7.24
CA LEU A 205 -1.77 -15.27 8.26
C LEU A 205 -0.93 -15.49 9.53
N ALA A 206 -1.60 -15.78 10.65
CA ALA A 206 -0.97 -16.03 11.95
C ALA A 206 0.05 -17.18 11.97
N ASP A 207 -0.02 -18.10 11.00
CA ASP A 207 0.91 -19.23 10.83
C ASP A 207 2.07 -18.93 9.87
N GLY A 208 2.12 -17.73 9.29
CA GLY A 208 3.18 -17.30 8.37
C GLY A 208 2.91 -17.63 6.91
N ARG A 209 1.76 -18.25 6.58
CA ARG A 209 1.32 -18.37 5.18
C ARG A 209 0.85 -17.02 4.63
N ILE A 210 0.90 -16.85 3.32
CA ILE A 210 0.54 -15.60 2.64
C ILE A 210 -0.81 -15.79 1.95
N MET A 211 -1.83 -15.05 2.37
CA MET A 211 -3.17 -15.07 1.78
C MET A 211 -3.31 -13.96 0.75
N ALA A 212 -3.82 -14.29 -0.42
CA ALA A 212 -4.26 -13.35 -1.45
C ALA A 212 -5.78 -13.47 -1.61
N VAL A 213 -6.49 -12.34 -1.62
CA VAL A 213 -7.96 -12.29 -1.73
C VAL A 213 -8.40 -11.41 -2.89
N GLY A 214 -9.40 -11.90 -3.61
CA GLY A 214 -9.86 -11.26 -4.82
C GLY A 214 -8.92 -11.54 -5.99
N GLY A 215 -8.81 -10.57 -6.88
CA GLY A 215 -8.01 -10.68 -8.09
C GLY A 215 -8.83 -10.39 -9.34
N THR A 216 -8.32 -10.75 -10.51
CA THR A 216 -8.95 -10.42 -11.79
C THR A 216 -9.56 -11.63 -12.47
N ALA A 217 -10.87 -11.54 -12.70
CA ALA A 217 -11.65 -12.40 -13.54
C ALA A 217 -11.76 -11.83 -14.97
N TYR A 218 -11.92 -12.71 -15.96
CA TYR A 218 -11.82 -12.34 -17.37
C TYR A 218 -13.04 -12.81 -18.16
N TYR A 219 -13.62 -11.92 -18.98
CA TYR A 219 -14.59 -12.34 -19.98
C TYR A 219 -14.54 -11.48 -21.23
N SER A 220 -14.77 -12.11 -22.38
CA SER A 220 -14.92 -11.42 -23.67
C SER A 220 -16.40 -11.30 -24.00
N GLU A 221 -16.87 -10.09 -24.26
CA GLU A 221 -18.15 -9.83 -24.93
C GLU A 221 -18.05 -10.34 -26.38
N PRO A 222 -19.08 -11.03 -26.91
CA PRO A 222 -19.10 -11.36 -28.33
C PRO A 222 -19.10 -10.08 -29.18
N GLY A 223 -18.29 -10.06 -30.25
CA GLY A 223 -18.31 -8.96 -31.22
C GLY A 223 -19.69 -8.80 -31.85
N SER A 224 -20.08 -7.56 -32.14
CA SER A 224 -21.32 -7.30 -32.88
C SER A 224 -21.08 -7.35 -34.40
N ASN A 225 -22.13 -7.47 -35.20
CA ASN A 225 -22.02 -7.35 -36.66
C ASN A 225 -21.52 -5.97 -37.14
N LEU A 226 -21.47 -4.95 -36.27
CA LEU A 226 -20.98 -3.60 -36.55
C LEU A 226 -19.49 -3.42 -36.25
N ILE A 227 -18.95 -4.18 -35.31
CA ILE A 227 -17.56 -4.12 -34.88
C ILE A 227 -17.12 -5.57 -34.70
N GLY A 228 -16.39 -6.11 -35.69
CA GLY A 228 -15.97 -7.52 -35.74
C GLY A 228 -14.99 -7.97 -34.64
N TYR A 229 -14.87 -7.19 -33.56
CA TYR A 229 -14.06 -7.46 -32.38
C TYR A 229 -14.95 -7.34 -31.12
N GLY A 230 -14.80 -8.29 -30.20
CA GLY A 230 -15.43 -8.25 -28.87
C GLY A 230 -14.70 -7.33 -27.90
N LEU A 231 -15.40 -6.80 -26.89
CA LEU A 231 -14.77 -6.06 -25.77
C LEU A 231 -14.48 -7.02 -24.62
N THR A 232 -13.29 -6.96 -24.02
CA THR A 232 -13.03 -7.71 -22.77
C THR A 232 -13.37 -6.84 -21.57
N GLU A 233 -14.19 -7.36 -20.65
CA GLU A 233 -14.42 -6.75 -19.35
C GLU A 233 -13.76 -7.57 -18.23
N LEU A 234 -13.21 -6.85 -17.25
CA LEU A 234 -12.52 -7.42 -16.11
C LEU A 234 -13.46 -7.42 -14.89
N GLU A 235 -13.47 -8.51 -14.14
CA GLU A 235 -14.24 -8.65 -12.91
C GLU A 235 -13.37 -8.89 -11.68
N GLY A 236 -13.95 -8.65 -10.51
CA GLY A 236 -13.33 -9.01 -9.24
C GLY A 236 -13.61 -10.46 -8.87
N LEU A 237 -12.56 -11.20 -8.51
CA LEU A 237 -12.71 -12.60 -8.08
C LEU A 237 -13.26 -12.72 -6.65
N LYS A 238 -13.95 -13.83 -6.38
CA LYS A 238 -14.30 -14.24 -5.01
C LYS A 238 -13.18 -15.04 -4.33
N ASN A 239 -12.19 -15.48 -5.10
CA ASN A 239 -11.17 -16.42 -4.68
C ASN A 239 -10.39 -15.91 -3.46
N SER A 240 -9.99 -16.87 -2.65
CA SER A 240 -9.03 -16.69 -1.58
C SER A 240 -7.98 -17.79 -1.72
N ARG A 241 -6.72 -17.42 -1.92
CA ARG A 241 -5.63 -18.37 -2.14
C ARG A 241 -4.55 -18.15 -1.11
N VAL A 242 -3.92 -19.23 -0.66
CA VAL A 242 -2.87 -19.16 0.35
C VAL A 242 -1.61 -19.86 -0.14
N TYR A 243 -0.50 -19.12 -0.14
CA TYR A 243 0.84 -19.62 -0.38
C TYR A 243 1.46 -20.11 0.93
N ASN A 244 1.96 -21.34 0.92
CA ASN A 244 2.67 -21.94 2.04
C ASN A 244 4.18 -21.96 1.77
N PRO A 245 5.00 -21.16 2.49
CA PRO A 245 6.45 -21.10 2.28
C PRO A 245 7.17 -22.41 2.64
N ASN A 246 6.57 -23.27 3.48
CA ASN A 246 7.18 -24.54 3.86
C ASN A 246 7.01 -25.61 2.79
N THR A 247 5.92 -25.58 2.03
CA THR A 247 5.69 -26.52 0.93
C THR A 247 6.00 -25.91 -0.43
N ASN A 248 6.17 -24.59 -0.51
CA ASN A 248 6.33 -23.84 -1.76
C ASN A 248 5.14 -24.09 -2.72
N MET A 249 3.92 -24.11 -2.17
CA MET A 249 2.67 -24.41 -2.90
C MET A 249 1.59 -23.38 -2.60
N TRP A 250 0.71 -23.17 -3.57
CA TRP A 250 -0.54 -22.43 -3.38
C TRP A 250 -1.68 -23.39 -3.08
N SER A 251 -2.68 -22.92 -2.35
CA SER A 251 -3.88 -23.69 -2.04
C SER A 251 -5.10 -22.78 -2.04
N GLN A 252 -6.20 -23.23 -2.64
CA GLN A 252 -7.48 -22.53 -2.63
C GLN A 252 -8.14 -22.67 -1.24
N MET A 253 -8.64 -21.56 -0.72
CA MET A 253 -9.41 -21.47 0.52
C MET A 253 -10.89 -21.25 0.19
N ALA A 254 -11.74 -21.08 1.20
CA ALA A 254 -13.13 -20.70 0.98
C ALA A 254 -13.23 -19.37 0.23
N ASP A 255 -14.18 -19.29 -0.71
CA ASP A 255 -14.45 -18.09 -1.48
C ASP A 255 -15.19 -17.05 -0.64
N MET A 256 -14.90 -15.78 -0.94
CA MET A 256 -15.70 -14.64 -0.46
C MET A 256 -17.12 -14.71 -1.04
N ASN A 257 -18.06 -14.03 -0.39
CA ASN A 257 -19.43 -13.91 -0.89
C ASN A 257 -19.51 -12.93 -2.07
N PHE A 258 -18.65 -11.91 -2.08
CA PHE A 258 -18.59 -10.87 -3.11
C PHE A 258 -17.26 -10.90 -3.86
N GLY A 259 -17.32 -10.75 -5.18
CA GLY A 259 -16.14 -10.62 -6.02
C GLY A 259 -15.45 -9.28 -5.81
N ARG A 260 -14.13 -9.25 -5.68
CA ARG A 260 -13.38 -8.03 -5.36
C ARG A 260 -12.11 -7.88 -6.20
N TRP A 261 -12.07 -6.80 -6.96
CA TRP A 261 -10.88 -6.25 -7.61
C TRP A 261 -10.43 -4.99 -6.85
N TYR A 262 -9.17 -4.90 -6.44
CA TYR A 262 -8.65 -3.85 -5.54
C TYR A 262 -9.31 -3.75 -4.15
N PRO A 263 -9.52 -4.87 -3.40
CA PRO A 263 -9.96 -4.82 -2.01
C PRO A 263 -8.86 -4.32 -1.07
N ALA A 264 -9.17 -4.07 0.21
CA ALA A 264 -8.17 -4.06 1.28
C ALA A 264 -8.43 -5.17 2.30
N LEU A 265 -7.38 -5.89 2.70
CA LEU A 265 -7.36 -7.01 3.62
C LEU A 265 -6.50 -6.67 4.84
N ILE A 266 -7.02 -6.88 6.05
CA ILE A 266 -6.31 -6.57 7.30
C ILE A 266 -6.53 -7.65 8.36
N THR A 267 -5.48 -7.97 9.11
CA THR A 267 -5.51 -8.91 10.24
C THR A 267 -6.15 -8.23 11.46
N LEU A 268 -7.16 -8.87 12.05
CA LEU A 268 -7.82 -8.44 13.29
C LEU A 268 -7.07 -8.97 14.54
N PRO A 269 -7.37 -8.45 15.75
CA PRO A 269 -6.69 -8.88 16.99
C PRO A 269 -6.83 -10.38 17.29
N ASP A 270 -7.92 -10.99 16.85
CA ASP A 270 -8.21 -12.43 16.98
C ASP A 270 -7.64 -13.27 15.82
N SER A 271 -6.84 -12.66 14.95
CA SER A 271 -6.22 -13.28 13.76
C SER A 271 -7.17 -13.63 12.62
N LYS A 272 -8.43 -13.21 12.69
CA LYS A 272 -9.32 -13.23 11.53
C LYS A 272 -8.93 -12.15 10.53
N MET A 273 -9.34 -12.31 9.28
CA MET A 273 -9.02 -11.34 8.22
C MET A 273 -10.27 -10.55 7.84
N PHE A 274 -10.22 -9.23 7.98
CA PHE A 274 -11.28 -8.33 7.55
C PHE A 274 -11.00 -7.84 6.13
N VAL A 275 -11.99 -7.93 5.24
CA VAL A 275 -11.91 -7.40 3.88
C VAL A 275 -12.98 -6.34 3.63
N ALA A 276 -12.59 -5.27 2.95
CA ALA A 276 -13.48 -4.19 2.56
C ALA A 276 -13.19 -3.67 1.15
N SER A 277 -14.20 -3.03 0.55
CA SER A 277 -14.12 -2.41 -0.77
C SER A 277 -13.78 -3.39 -1.91
N GLY A 278 -13.30 -2.84 -3.01
CA GLY A 278 -13.11 -3.52 -4.28
C GLY A 278 -14.31 -3.30 -5.21
N VAL A 279 -14.15 -3.71 -6.48
CA VAL A 279 -15.25 -3.72 -7.46
C VAL A 279 -15.47 -5.13 -7.98
N THR A 280 -16.73 -5.43 -8.29
CA THR A 280 -17.10 -6.68 -8.94
C THR A 280 -16.86 -6.62 -10.44
N LYS A 281 -16.95 -5.42 -11.05
CA LYS A 281 -16.80 -5.17 -12.49
C LYS A 281 -15.95 -3.92 -12.71
N LEU A 282 -15.07 -3.96 -13.71
CA LEU A 282 -14.28 -2.82 -14.17
C LEU A 282 -15.19 -1.74 -14.77
N LEU A 283 -16.06 -2.12 -15.69
CA LEU A 283 -17.10 -1.24 -16.23
C LEU A 283 -18.27 -1.24 -15.26
N LYS A 284 -18.42 -0.15 -14.52
CA LYS A 284 -19.45 -0.11 -13.48
C LYS A 284 -20.81 0.18 -14.12
N PRO A 285 -21.86 -0.56 -13.72
CA PRO A 285 -23.20 -0.31 -14.24
C PRO A 285 -23.65 1.11 -13.90
N ILE A 286 -24.29 1.74 -14.88
CA ILE A 286 -24.97 3.02 -14.75
C ILE A 286 -26.47 2.75 -14.80
N TYR A 287 -27.18 3.22 -13.79
CA TYR A 287 -28.62 3.12 -13.65
C TYR A 287 -29.22 4.53 -13.80
N PRO A 288 -29.63 4.97 -15.00
CA PRO A 288 -30.19 6.30 -15.21
C PRO A 288 -31.42 6.60 -14.33
N GLN A 289 -32.17 5.55 -13.95
CA GLN A 289 -33.36 5.63 -13.11
C GLN A 289 -33.05 5.61 -11.60
N ALA A 290 -31.83 5.22 -11.23
CA ALA A 290 -31.31 5.23 -9.87
C ALA A 290 -29.83 5.65 -9.87
N PRO A 291 -29.50 6.89 -10.28
CA PRO A 291 -28.10 7.33 -10.47
C PRO A 291 -27.24 7.13 -9.22
N GLU A 292 -27.83 7.20 -8.04
CA GLU A 292 -27.18 6.97 -6.75
C GLU A 292 -26.68 5.53 -6.52
N GLN A 293 -27.18 4.57 -7.29
CA GLN A 293 -26.75 3.16 -7.25
C GLN A 293 -25.67 2.86 -8.29
N SER A 294 -25.39 3.82 -9.18
CA SER A 294 -24.42 3.68 -10.26
C SER A 294 -23.00 3.78 -9.73
N GLY A 295 -22.08 3.02 -10.32
CA GLY A 295 -20.65 3.26 -10.09
C GLY A 295 -20.11 2.85 -8.72
N ARG A 296 -20.88 2.17 -7.87
CA ARG A 296 -20.47 1.87 -6.47
C ARG A 296 -19.43 0.76 -6.36
N ASN A 297 -18.55 0.89 -5.37
CA ASN A 297 -17.69 -0.20 -4.91
C ASN A 297 -18.48 -1.16 -4.02
N VAL A 298 -17.94 -2.36 -3.77
CA VAL A 298 -18.52 -3.33 -2.83
C VAL A 298 -18.52 -2.73 -1.42
N VAL A 299 -19.71 -2.40 -0.92
CA VAL A 299 -19.86 -1.77 0.40
C VAL A 299 -19.93 -2.78 1.53
N GLN A 300 -20.30 -4.02 1.22
CA GLN A 300 -20.32 -5.13 2.15
C GLN A 300 -18.89 -5.46 2.58
N THR A 301 -18.71 -5.63 3.88
CA THR A 301 -17.46 -6.09 4.47
C THR A 301 -17.64 -7.55 4.89
N GLU A 302 -16.55 -8.30 4.87
CA GLU A 302 -16.56 -9.72 5.24
C GLU A 302 -15.39 -10.02 6.16
N THR A 303 -15.55 -11.06 6.97
CA THR A 303 -14.52 -11.54 7.88
C THR A 303 -14.23 -13.01 7.58
N TYR A 304 -12.97 -13.34 7.31
CA TYR A 304 -12.48 -14.70 7.14
C TYR A 304 -11.99 -15.26 8.47
N ASP A 305 -12.50 -16.43 8.81
CA ASP A 305 -11.99 -17.24 9.92
C ASP A 305 -11.01 -18.30 9.37
N PRO A 306 -9.70 -18.18 9.64
CA PRO A 306 -8.70 -19.12 9.14
C PRO A 306 -8.77 -20.50 9.80
N VAL A 307 -9.41 -20.63 10.97
CA VAL A 307 -9.60 -21.92 11.64
C VAL A 307 -10.78 -22.67 11.03
N ALA A 308 -11.89 -21.95 10.80
CA ALA A 308 -13.07 -22.53 10.18
C ALA A 308 -12.98 -22.63 8.65
N ASN A 309 -11.98 -21.97 8.03
CA ASN A 309 -11.87 -21.77 6.58
C ASN A 309 -13.20 -21.25 6.01
N LYS A 310 -13.66 -20.09 6.50
CA LYS A 310 -14.99 -19.55 6.15
C LYS A 310 -15.02 -18.04 6.13
N TRP A 311 -15.61 -17.48 5.07
CA TRP A 311 -16.01 -16.08 5.01
C TRP A 311 -17.42 -15.88 5.59
N THR A 312 -17.57 -14.81 6.38
CA THR A 312 -18.86 -14.37 6.92
C THR A 312 -19.10 -12.93 6.50
N VAL A 313 -20.26 -12.66 5.89
CA VAL A 313 -20.70 -11.30 5.61
C VAL A 313 -21.02 -10.60 6.92
N ASN A 314 -20.40 -9.45 7.16
CA ASN A 314 -20.69 -8.65 8.34
C ASN A 314 -22.06 -7.97 8.18
N GLY A 315 -22.72 -7.67 9.30
CA GLY A 315 -24.08 -7.11 9.32
C GLY A 315 -24.22 -5.77 8.58
N GLN A 316 -25.46 -5.32 8.37
CA GLN A 316 -25.74 -4.11 7.58
C GLN A 316 -25.02 -2.84 8.10
N ALA A 317 -24.82 -2.72 9.41
CA ALA A 317 -24.10 -1.60 10.02
C ALA A 317 -22.58 -1.59 9.71
N ALA A 318 -22.05 -2.69 9.19
CA ALA A 318 -20.66 -2.85 8.75
C ALA A 318 -20.45 -2.42 7.29
N GLN A 319 -21.53 -2.07 6.58
CA GLN A 319 -21.43 -1.62 5.19
C GLN A 319 -20.92 -0.19 5.13
N ARG A 320 -19.94 0.07 4.25
CA ARG A 320 -19.42 1.43 4.05
C ARG A 320 -18.92 1.60 2.62
N SER A 321 -19.21 2.78 2.04
CA SER A 321 -18.55 3.18 0.81
C SER A 321 -17.11 3.61 1.07
N LEU A 322 -16.19 2.95 0.38
CA LEU A 322 -14.74 3.16 0.51
C LEU A 322 -14.12 3.20 -0.90
N PRO A 323 -12.98 3.90 -1.08
CA PRO A 323 -12.23 3.86 -2.33
C PRO A 323 -11.63 2.47 -2.57
N LEU A 324 -11.06 2.24 -3.76
CA LEU A 324 -10.29 1.03 -4.07
C LEU A 324 -8.99 1.03 -3.25
N TYR A 325 -8.51 -0.14 -2.80
CA TYR A 325 -7.39 -0.25 -1.84
C TYR A 325 -7.46 0.82 -0.73
N PRO A 326 -8.56 0.88 0.04
CA PRO A 326 -8.68 1.88 1.08
C PRO A 326 -7.52 1.69 2.08
N ARG A 327 -6.93 2.79 2.51
CA ARG A 327 -5.83 2.78 3.47
C ARG A 327 -6.37 2.50 4.86
N LEU A 328 -6.42 1.21 5.18
CA LEU A 328 -6.88 0.67 6.45
C LEU A 328 -5.71 0.38 7.38
N HIS A 329 -5.91 0.57 8.69
CA HIS A 329 -4.92 0.29 9.73
C HIS A 329 -5.59 -0.20 11.01
N LEU A 330 -4.98 -1.17 11.70
CA LEU A 330 -5.52 -1.67 12.97
C LEU A 330 -5.09 -0.75 14.14
N LEU A 331 -6.03 -0.22 14.91
CA LEU A 331 -5.74 0.64 16.07
C LEU A 331 -5.40 -0.18 17.32
N PRO A 332 -4.75 0.41 18.34
CA PRO A 332 -4.40 -0.29 19.58
C PRO A 332 -5.58 -0.83 20.39
N ASN A 333 -6.80 -0.32 20.17
CA ASN A 333 -8.04 -0.83 20.77
C ASN A 333 -8.70 -1.96 19.95
N GLY A 334 -8.16 -2.30 18.78
CA GLY A 334 -8.68 -3.35 17.90
C GLY A 334 -9.65 -2.87 16.81
N HIS A 335 -9.93 -1.57 16.73
CA HIS A 335 -10.75 -1.02 15.63
C HIS A 335 -9.93 -0.91 14.35
N VAL A 336 -10.58 -1.01 13.19
CA VAL A 336 -9.95 -0.78 11.88
C VAL A 336 -10.18 0.69 11.48
N TYR A 337 -9.11 1.46 11.36
CA TYR A 337 -9.13 2.86 10.98
C TYR A 337 -8.97 3.04 9.47
N TYR A 338 -9.86 3.81 8.86
CA TYR A 338 -9.76 4.33 7.51
C TYR A 338 -9.30 5.79 7.53
N ASN A 339 -8.16 6.10 6.91
CA ASN A 339 -7.52 7.41 7.01
C ASN A 339 -7.88 8.41 5.90
N ALA A 340 -8.96 8.15 5.15
CA ALA A 340 -9.31 8.89 3.93
C ALA A 340 -8.24 8.81 2.82
N GLY A 341 -7.57 7.67 2.70
CA GLY A 341 -6.66 7.37 1.60
C GLY A 341 -7.14 6.16 0.79
N GLY A 342 -6.80 6.11 -0.49
CA GLY A 342 -7.05 4.95 -1.34
C GLY A 342 -6.90 5.31 -2.81
N GLN A 343 -7.10 4.37 -3.71
CA GLN A 343 -7.13 4.62 -5.14
C GLN A 343 -8.50 5.21 -5.52
N ALA A 344 -8.47 6.48 -5.95
CA ALA A 344 -9.66 7.27 -6.24
C ALA A 344 -10.27 6.98 -7.61
N PHE A 345 -9.46 6.52 -8.56
CA PHE A 345 -9.84 6.42 -9.97
C PHE A 345 -9.90 4.97 -10.46
N ASN A 346 -11.04 4.62 -11.06
CA ASN A 346 -11.21 3.51 -11.97
C ASN A 346 -11.24 4.12 -13.39
N PRO A 347 -10.45 3.63 -14.35
CA PRO A 347 -10.36 4.20 -15.71
C PRO A 347 -11.68 4.36 -16.47
N PHE A 348 -12.77 3.75 -16.01
CA PHE A 348 -14.06 3.76 -16.71
C PHE A 348 -15.25 4.29 -15.89
N GLY A 349 -15.03 5.01 -14.77
CA GLY A 349 -16.12 5.74 -14.12
C GLY A 349 -15.87 6.27 -12.71
N GLN A 350 -16.53 7.39 -12.39
CA GLN A 350 -16.59 7.94 -11.03
C GLN A 350 -17.74 7.29 -10.25
N SER A 351 -17.52 6.98 -8.97
CA SER A 351 -18.61 6.53 -8.09
C SER A 351 -19.40 7.74 -7.59
N TYR A 352 -20.74 7.63 -7.52
CA TYR A 352 -21.58 8.71 -6.99
C TYR A 352 -21.27 9.04 -5.51
N ASP A 353 -20.79 8.06 -4.76
CA ASP A 353 -20.52 8.16 -3.32
C ASP A 353 -19.07 8.55 -2.96
N GLN A 354 -18.27 8.94 -3.96
CA GLN A 354 -16.90 9.44 -3.77
C GLN A 354 -16.74 10.57 -2.73
N PRO A 355 -17.68 11.52 -2.57
CA PRO A 355 -17.58 12.54 -1.52
C PRO A 355 -17.43 11.94 -0.10
N LEU A 356 -18.00 10.76 0.14
CA LEU A 356 -17.94 10.09 1.44
C LEU A 356 -16.53 9.59 1.78
N TRP A 357 -15.67 9.40 0.78
CA TRP A 357 -14.32 8.86 0.97
C TRP A 357 -13.37 9.85 1.67
N ASN A 358 -13.73 11.12 1.77
CA ASN A 358 -12.97 12.12 2.53
C ASN A 358 -13.11 11.98 4.05
N ILE A 359 -14.07 11.17 4.52
CA ILE A 359 -14.41 11.02 5.93
C ILE A 359 -13.60 9.87 6.52
N SER A 360 -12.67 10.22 7.39
CA SER A 360 -11.95 9.26 8.21
C SER A 360 -12.91 8.59 9.20
N ALA A 361 -12.73 7.30 9.43
CA ALA A 361 -13.68 6.51 10.20
C ALA A 361 -13.02 5.29 10.85
N THR A 362 -13.68 4.72 11.84
CA THR A 362 -13.26 3.47 12.50
C THR A 362 -14.35 2.43 12.43
N TYR A 363 -13.97 1.21 12.11
CA TYR A 363 -14.81 0.02 12.19
C TYR A 363 -14.51 -0.73 13.49
N ASN A 364 -15.54 -0.99 14.29
CA ASN A 364 -15.45 -1.82 15.48
C ASN A 364 -15.84 -3.27 15.12
N PRO A 365 -14.91 -4.23 15.15
CA PRO A 365 -15.21 -5.62 14.80
C PRO A 365 -16.11 -6.33 15.81
N ALA A 366 -16.19 -5.87 17.07
CA ALA A 366 -16.97 -6.53 18.12
C ALA A 366 -18.48 -6.37 17.93
N ASN A 367 -18.93 -5.21 17.43
CA ASN A 367 -20.33 -4.92 17.14
C ASN A 367 -20.62 -4.73 15.64
N GLN A 368 -19.59 -4.85 14.80
CA GLN A 368 -19.65 -4.72 13.35
C GLN A 368 -20.24 -3.37 12.89
N THR A 369 -19.79 -2.25 13.48
CA THR A 369 -20.27 -0.91 13.10
C THR A 369 -19.14 0.04 12.71
N TRP A 370 -19.45 0.98 11.80
CA TRP A 370 -18.57 2.12 11.48
C TRP A 370 -18.97 3.36 12.29
N SER A 371 -17.97 4.15 12.70
CA SER A 371 -18.14 5.47 13.30
C SER A 371 -17.31 6.50 12.54
N ASP A 372 -17.91 7.63 12.16
CA ASP A 372 -17.19 8.71 11.49
C ASP A 372 -16.41 9.54 12.51
N LEU A 373 -15.12 9.77 12.24
CA LEU A 373 -14.26 10.54 13.13
C LEU A 373 -14.21 12.01 12.73
N ALA A 374 -13.82 12.27 11.49
CA ALA A 374 -13.50 13.61 11.01
C ALA A 374 -13.33 13.64 9.49
N TYR A 375 -13.39 14.84 8.91
CA TYR A 375 -12.86 15.09 7.58
C TYR A 375 -11.32 15.15 7.65
N ALA A 376 -10.63 14.29 6.90
CA ALA A 376 -9.18 14.17 7.04
C ALA A 376 -8.46 15.49 6.70
N GLY A 377 -7.45 15.88 7.48
CA GLY A 377 -6.74 17.16 7.31
C GLY A 377 -7.46 18.41 7.83
N PHE A 378 -8.69 18.28 8.35
CA PHE A 378 -9.30 19.33 9.16
C PHE A 378 -9.36 18.92 10.65
N PRO A 379 -9.09 19.84 11.59
CA PRO A 379 -9.18 19.57 13.02
C PRO A 379 -10.64 19.63 13.50
N LEU A 380 -11.54 18.87 12.84
CA LEU A 380 -12.97 18.83 13.12
C LEU A 380 -13.42 17.42 13.44
N LYS A 381 -13.63 17.15 14.74
CA LYS A 381 -14.26 15.91 15.19
C LYS A 381 -15.76 16.01 15.01
N PHE A 382 -16.38 14.99 14.40
CA PHE A 382 -17.83 14.95 14.26
C PHE A 382 -18.54 14.67 15.60
N SER A 383 -17.89 13.99 16.54
CA SER A 383 -18.37 13.79 17.92
C SER A 383 -18.61 15.11 18.67
N ASP A 384 -17.72 16.08 18.49
CA ASP A 384 -17.82 17.40 19.14
C ASP A 384 -18.99 18.23 18.58
N ALA A 385 -19.51 17.82 17.41
CA ALA A 385 -20.66 18.41 16.73
C ALA A 385 -21.93 17.54 16.79
N GLY A 386 -21.88 16.34 17.39
CA GLY A 386 -23.01 15.39 17.43
C GLY A 386 -23.33 14.72 16.09
N LEU A 387 -22.35 14.58 15.20
CA LEU A 387 -22.47 14.07 13.82
C LEU A 387 -21.81 12.70 13.63
N GLU A 388 -21.71 11.89 14.69
CA GLU A 388 -20.97 10.60 14.73
C GLU A 388 -21.48 9.55 13.70
N SER A 389 -22.68 9.76 13.16
CA SER A 389 -23.34 8.93 12.15
C SER A 389 -23.58 9.69 10.83
N LEU A 390 -22.87 10.78 10.54
CA LEU A 390 -23.13 11.64 9.38
C LEU A 390 -23.25 10.86 8.05
N THR A 391 -22.39 9.86 7.81
CA THR A 391 -22.47 9.01 6.61
C THR A 391 -23.61 7.99 6.64
N GLN A 392 -24.00 7.50 7.81
CA GLN A 392 -25.17 6.62 7.98
C GLN A 392 -26.50 7.39 7.85
N ILE A 393 -26.51 8.66 8.26
CA ILE A 393 -27.63 9.59 8.09
C ILE A 393 -27.73 10.06 6.63
N LEU A 394 -26.58 10.26 5.96
CA LEU A 394 -26.49 10.60 4.53
C LEU A 394 -26.53 9.38 3.61
N ASN A 395 -27.08 8.25 4.06
CA ASN A 395 -27.24 7.08 3.23
C ASN A 395 -28.00 7.46 1.93
N PRO A 396 -27.35 7.41 0.75
CA PRO A 396 -27.98 7.83 -0.50
C PRO A 396 -29.16 6.93 -0.89
N LEU A 397 -29.34 5.78 -0.22
CA LEU A 397 -30.46 4.87 -0.41
C LEU A 397 -31.78 5.34 0.26
N THR A 398 -31.74 6.35 1.13
CA THR A 398 -32.95 6.80 1.87
C THR A 398 -33.19 8.31 1.84
N ALA A 399 -32.27 9.10 1.29
CA ALA A 399 -32.41 10.55 1.22
C ALA A 399 -32.59 11.00 -0.24
N PRO A 400 -33.75 11.56 -0.64
CA PRO A 400 -33.93 12.15 -1.97
C PRO A 400 -32.95 13.32 -2.18
N ASN A 401 -32.80 13.79 -3.43
CA ASN A 401 -31.91 14.84 -4.01
C ASN A 401 -31.53 16.07 -3.14
N ALA A 402 -32.13 16.25 -1.97
CA ALA A 402 -31.75 17.15 -0.91
C ALA A 402 -30.46 16.75 -0.14
N ALA A 403 -29.87 15.57 -0.30
CA ALA A 403 -28.73 15.13 0.54
C ALA A 403 -27.43 15.95 0.35
N MET A 404 -27.14 16.41 -0.87
CA MET A 404 -25.98 17.28 -1.13
C MET A 404 -26.23 18.72 -0.68
N SER A 405 -27.43 19.26 -0.96
CA SER A 405 -27.81 20.57 -0.41
C SER A 405 -27.97 20.55 1.11
N ALA A 406 -28.26 19.38 1.69
CA ALA A 406 -28.24 19.12 3.13
C ALA A 406 -26.82 18.99 3.67
N LEU A 407 -25.84 18.40 2.99
CA LEU A 407 -24.44 18.43 3.47
C LEU A 407 -23.92 19.88 3.52
N THR A 408 -24.18 20.67 2.47
CA THR A 408 -23.82 22.10 2.44
C THR A 408 -24.61 22.89 3.48
N LYS A 409 -25.93 22.64 3.63
CA LYS A 409 -26.75 23.28 4.67
C LYS A 409 -26.34 22.85 6.07
N THR A 410 -26.13 21.58 6.35
CA THR A 410 -25.70 21.02 7.64
C THR A 410 -24.33 21.56 8.02
N LEU A 411 -23.35 21.62 7.11
CA LEU A 411 -22.08 22.30 7.37
C LEU A 411 -22.25 23.81 7.67
N THR A 412 -23.32 24.45 7.18
CA THR A 412 -23.60 25.88 7.42
C THR A 412 -24.70 26.16 8.48
N SER A 413 -25.44 25.17 8.96
CA SER A 413 -26.71 25.35 9.70
C SER A 413 -27.02 24.25 10.73
N VAL A 414 -26.05 23.45 11.16
CA VAL A 414 -26.26 22.54 12.31
C VAL A 414 -26.59 23.37 13.56
N PRO A 415 -27.70 23.08 14.28
CA PRO A 415 -27.87 23.54 15.65
C PRO A 415 -26.86 22.79 16.52
N THR A 416 -25.70 23.41 16.72
CA THR A 416 -24.62 22.81 17.53
C THR A 416 -25.05 22.78 18.99
N LYS A 417 -24.90 21.63 19.67
CA LYS A 417 -25.04 21.53 21.14
C LYS A 417 -24.04 22.42 21.90
N SER A 418 -23.06 23.00 21.20
CA SER A 418 -22.06 23.95 21.71
C SER A 418 -21.75 25.01 20.65
N PRO A 419 -22.40 26.19 20.70
CA PRO A 419 -22.04 27.34 19.88
C PRO A 419 -20.56 27.73 20.05
N GLN A 420 -19.95 27.47 21.22
CA GLN A 420 -18.53 27.73 21.47
C GLN A 420 -17.60 26.83 20.64
N ALA A 421 -17.98 25.59 20.34
CA ALA A 421 -17.19 24.69 19.49
C ALA A 421 -17.17 25.17 18.03
N LEU A 422 -18.31 25.66 17.53
CA LEU A 422 -18.43 26.28 16.20
C LEU A 422 -17.69 27.63 16.12
N GLN A 423 -17.69 28.41 17.19
CA GLN A 423 -16.97 29.69 17.27
C GLN A 423 -15.44 29.48 17.37
N LYS A 424 -15.00 28.42 18.05
CA LYS A 424 -13.59 27.98 18.10
C LYS A 424 -13.13 27.39 16.76
N LEU A 425 -14.04 26.73 16.04
CA LEU A 425 -13.84 26.29 14.66
C LEU A 425 -13.70 27.47 13.69
N LEU A 426 -14.64 28.41 13.72
CA LEU A 426 -14.56 29.62 12.91
C LEU A 426 -13.28 30.39 13.27
N GLY A 427 -12.92 30.49 14.55
CA GLY A 427 -11.65 31.06 15.01
C GLY A 427 -10.38 30.34 14.53
N THR A 428 -10.43 29.04 14.22
CA THR A 428 -9.28 28.25 13.71
C THR A 428 -9.21 28.19 12.18
N LEU A 429 -10.31 28.52 11.49
CA LEU A 429 -10.40 28.76 10.04
C LEU A 429 -10.16 30.24 9.71
N THR A 430 -10.53 31.17 10.59
CA THR A 430 -10.17 32.58 10.54
C THR A 430 -8.79 32.78 11.16
N THR A 431 -7.78 32.09 10.64
CA THR A 431 -6.41 32.55 10.88
C THR A 431 -6.26 33.89 10.17
N SER A 432 -5.69 34.90 10.84
CA SER A 432 -5.33 36.17 10.18
C SER A 432 -4.27 35.99 9.08
N ASN A 433 -3.75 34.76 8.93
CA ASN A 433 -2.82 34.34 7.88
C ASN A 433 -3.54 33.50 6.80
N PRO A 434 -3.76 34.04 5.59
CA PRO A 434 -4.38 33.33 4.46
C PRO A 434 -3.59 32.12 3.95
N GLU A 435 -2.27 32.10 4.16
CA GLU A 435 -1.39 31.00 3.72
C GLU A 435 -1.61 29.72 4.52
N GLN A 436 -1.84 29.84 5.84
CA GLN A 436 -2.14 28.69 6.70
C GLN A 436 -3.51 28.08 6.38
N LEU A 437 -4.49 28.91 6.01
CA LEU A 437 -5.79 28.45 5.57
C LEU A 437 -5.69 27.67 4.25
N LEU A 438 -4.94 28.20 3.28
CA LEU A 438 -4.70 27.54 1.99
C LEU A 438 -3.95 26.20 2.16
N GLN A 439 -2.93 26.15 3.03
CA GLN A 439 -2.20 24.91 3.33
C GLN A 439 -3.10 23.85 3.98
N LYS A 440 -4.01 24.25 4.88
CA LYS A 440 -4.98 23.33 5.49
C LYS A 440 -5.99 22.81 4.46
N VAL A 441 -6.50 23.67 3.59
CA VAL A 441 -7.45 23.27 2.53
C VAL A 441 -6.81 22.34 1.49
N VAL A 442 -5.56 22.60 1.09
CA VAL A 442 -4.81 21.73 0.16
C VAL A 442 -4.33 20.43 0.82
N GLY A 443 -4.10 20.45 2.14
CA GLY A 443 -3.71 19.27 2.92
C GLY A 443 -4.87 18.33 3.27
N ALA A 444 -6.11 18.83 3.19
CA ALA A 444 -7.32 18.18 3.67
C ALA A 444 -8.13 17.46 2.61
N GLY A 445 -8.76 16.35 2.99
CA GLY A 445 -9.57 15.52 2.13
C GLY A 445 -8.87 14.24 1.72
N MET A 446 -9.57 13.48 0.89
CA MET A 446 -9.11 12.23 0.34
C MET A 446 -7.88 12.47 -0.52
N ARG A 447 -6.91 11.55 -0.39
CA ARG A 447 -5.75 11.51 -1.25
C ARG A 447 -5.78 10.25 -2.09
N GLY A 448 -6.17 10.41 -3.35
CA GLY A 448 -6.03 9.38 -4.37
C GLY A 448 -4.59 8.89 -4.48
N SER A 449 -4.39 7.57 -4.40
CA SER A 449 -3.13 6.88 -4.74
C SER A 449 -1.89 7.40 -4.00
N THR A 450 -2.11 7.85 -2.77
CA THR A 450 -1.06 8.12 -1.77
C THR A 450 -0.67 6.83 -1.06
N PHE A 451 0.54 6.76 -0.52
CA PHE A 451 0.87 5.77 0.48
C PHE A 451 0.44 6.29 1.88
N SER A 452 0.23 5.36 2.81
CA SER A 452 -0.05 5.68 4.21
C SER A 452 0.79 4.77 5.08
N ILE A 453 1.57 5.34 6.00
CA ILE A 453 2.46 4.60 6.90
C ILE A 453 2.01 4.78 8.33
N MET A 454 1.72 3.67 9.02
CA MET A 454 1.53 3.68 10.47
C MET A 454 2.87 3.94 11.15
N MET A 455 3.00 5.08 11.81
CA MET A 455 4.18 5.43 12.60
C MET A 455 4.33 4.46 13.78
N PRO A 456 5.55 4.26 14.30
CA PRO A 456 5.80 3.31 15.38
C PRO A 456 4.87 3.51 16.58
N LEU A 457 4.17 2.45 16.98
CA LEU A 457 3.38 2.41 18.21
C LEU A 457 4.31 2.48 19.41
N ARG A 458 4.01 3.41 20.32
CA ARG A 458 4.80 3.67 21.52
C ARG A 458 3.90 3.59 22.75
N PRO A 459 4.38 3.00 23.85
CA PRO A 459 3.59 2.95 25.06
C PRO A 459 3.65 4.30 25.80
N ASN A 460 2.60 4.62 26.54
CA ASN A 460 2.59 5.71 27.50
C ASN A 460 3.44 5.37 28.74
N ALA A 461 3.46 6.27 29.73
CA ALA A 461 4.20 6.07 30.99
C ALA A 461 3.75 4.83 31.79
N GLN A 462 2.52 4.35 31.57
CA GLN A 462 1.96 3.14 32.18
C GLN A 462 2.22 1.87 31.35
N GLY A 463 2.99 1.96 30.25
CA GLY A 463 3.30 0.83 29.39
C GLY A 463 2.19 0.45 28.39
N GLN A 464 1.12 1.25 28.29
CA GLN A 464 -0.02 0.97 27.42
C GLN A 464 0.11 1.67 26.07
N TYR A 465 -0.21 0.97 24.99
CA TYR A 465 -0.26 1.55 23.65
C TYR A 465 -1.69 2.03 23.39
N LYS A 466 -1.85 3.34 23.23
CA LYS A 466 -3.16 3.99 23.09
C LYS A 466 -3.25 4.92 21.88
N ASP A 467 -2.11 5.37 21.39
CA ASP A 467 -1.99 6.37 20.34
C ASP A 467 -1.42 5.73 19.08
N ALA A 468 -2.00 6.06 17.94
CA ALA A 468 -1.51 5.67 16.63
C ALA A 468 -1.48 6.89 15.71
N SER A 469 -0.37 7.07 15.00
CA SER A 469 -0.19 8.16 14.04
C SER A 469 0.10 7.61 12.65
N PHE A 470 -0.35 8.31 11.62
CA PHE A 470 -0.30 7.84 10.23
C PHE A 470 0.25 8.94 9.33
N LEU A 471 1.42 8.72 8.74
CA LEU A 471 2.00 9.61 7.75
C LEU A 471 1.42 9.30 6.37
N THR A 472 0.80 10.30 5.74
CA THR A 472 0.31 10.23 4.37
C THR A 472 1.02 11.29 3.53
N ALA A 473 1.59 10.92 2.38
CA ALA A 473 2.33 11.87 1.53
C ALA A 473 2.11 11.63 0.03
N GLY A 474 2.14 12.73 -0.72
CA GLY A 474 1.82 12.70 -2.15
C GLY A 474 0.32 12.45 -2.40
N GLY A 475 0.04 11.83 -3.54
CA GLY A 475 -1.31 11.65 -4.06
C GLY A 475 -1.76 12.86 -4.87
N VAL A 476 -3.05 13.16 -4.84
CA VAL A 476 -3.69 14.19 -5.67
C VAL A 476 -4.20 15.37 -4.87
N LEU A 477 -4.37 16.50 -5.55
CA LEU A 477 -5.01 17.69 -4.99
C LEU A 477 -6.47 17.37 -4.63
N PRO A 478 -6.88 17.55 -3.37
CA PRO A 478 -8.28 17.44 -2.99
C PRO A 478 -9.04 18.66 -3.55
N LEU A 479 -10.08 18.42 -4.35
CA LEU A 479 -10.94 19.48 -4.86
C LEU A 479 -12.08 19.74 -3.87
N VAL A 480 -11.76 20.41 -2.76
CA VAL A 480 -12.73 20.77 -1.72
C VAL A 480 -13.81 21.69 -2.33
N GLY A 481 -15.01 21.15 -2.56
CA GLY A 481 -16.17 21.87 -3.09
C GLY A 481 -16.75 21.32 -4.40
N ALA A 482 -16.01 20.49 -5.13
CA ALA A 482 -16.56 19.64 -6.18
C ALA A 482 -16.76 18.24 -5.61
N ALA A 483 -17.82 17.52 -5.97
CA ALA A 483 -18.16 16.19 -5.47
C ALA A 483 -17.14 15.07 -5.88
N SER A 484 -15.87 15.40 -6.10
CA SER A 484 -14.84 14.53 -6.67
C SER A 484 -13.68 14.33 -5.66
N PRO A 485 -13.19 13.10 -5.47
CA PRO A 485 -12.23 12.71 -4.42
C PRO A 485 -10.77 13.03 -4.77
N GLY A 486 -10.53 13.80 -5.84
CA GLY A 486 -9.19 14.22 -6.24
C GLY A 486 -9.14 14.73 -7.68
N GLY A 487 -8.36 15.79 -7.92
CA GLY A 487 -8.04 16.25 -9.27
C GLY A 487 -6.94 15.41 -9.95
N TYR A 488 -6.62 15.71 -11.21
CA TYR A 488 -5.53 15.06 -11.97
C TYR A 488 -4.13 15.62 -11.66
N VAL A 489 -4.00 16.36 -10.56
CA VAL A 489 -2.79 17.11 -10.22
C VAL A 489 -2.13 16.43 -9.04
N ALA A 490 -0.94 15.86 -9.26
CA ALA A 490 -0.15 15.31 -8.18
C ALA A 490 0.30 16.42 -7.23
N VAL A 491 0.31 16.14 -5.93
CA VAL A 491 0.76 17.07 -4.90
C VAL A 491 2.02 16.57 -4.20
N ALA A 492 2.78 17.49 -3.62
CA ALA A 492 3.93 17.18 -2.79
C ALA A 492 3.59 17.19 -1.28
N SER A 493 2.37 17.59 -0.92
CA SER A 493 2.00 17.78 0.48
C SER A 493 2.06 16.47 1.26
N SER A 494 2.29 16.55 2.57
CA SER A 494 2.17 15.42 3.48
C SER A 494 1.55 15.82 4.81
N ARG A 495 0.96 14.85 5.51
CA ARG A 495 0.27 15.06 6.79
C ARG A 495 0.46 13.88 7.73
N ILE A 496 0.31 14.13 9.02
CA ILE A 496 0.18 13.12 10.07
C ILE A 496 -1.20 13.21 10.68
N ASP A 497 -1.94 12.12 10.60
CA ASP A 497 -3.20 11.91 11.29
C ASP A 497 -2.95 11.10 12.57
N THR A 498 -3.43 11.53 13.73
CA THR A 498 -3.26 10.83 15.01
C THR A 498 -4.60 10.47 15.63
N VAL A 499 -4.77 9.20 15.99
CA VAL A 499 -5.94 8.65 16.68
C VAL A 499 -5.52 8.16 18.06
N LYS A 500 -6.21 8.63 19.09
CA LYS A 500 -6.01 8.23 20.50
C LYS A 500 -7.19 7.42 20.98
N THR A 501 -6.91 6.38 21.75
CA THR A 501 -7.89 5.39 22.21
C THR A 501 -7.86 5.25 23.73
N ASP A 502 -9.00 4.95 24.36
CA ASP A 502 -9.07 4.56 25.76
C ASP A 502 -10.14 3.49 25.97
N GLY A 503 -9.70 2.27 26.27
CA GLY A 503 -10.54 1.09 26.16
C GLY A 503 -11.07 0.95 24.73
N ASP A 504 -12.37 0.74 24.58
CA ASP A 504 -13.04 0.64 23.27
C ASP A 504 -13.25 2.01 22.59
N LYS A 505 -13.08 3.13 23.30
CA LYS A 505 -13.45 4.46 22.78
C LYS A 505 -12.33 5.11 21.98
N ILE A 506 -12.69 5.79 20.90
CA ILE A 506 -11.84 6.80 20.26
C ILE A 506 -12.00 8.11 21.04
N THR A 507 -10.95 8.58 21.69
CA THR A 507 -11.00 9.80 22.51
C THR A 507 -10.59 11.03 21.72
N THR A 508 -9.68 10.87 20.75
CA THR A 508 -9.16 11.99 19.97
C THR A 508 -8.75 11.60 18.56
N TYR A 509 -9.08 12.49 17.61
CA TYR A 509 -8.51 12.59 16.28
C TYR A 509 -7.84 13.96 16.12
N GLU A 510 -6.61 13.97 15.65
CA GLU A 510 -5.80 15.16 15.34
C GLU A 510 -5.22 15.00 13.93
N SER A 511 -5.12 16.09 13.17
CA SER A 511 -4.49 16.08 11.85
C SER A 511 -3.56 17.28 11.69
N GLU A 512 -2.35 17.03 11.21
CA GLU A 512 -1.30 18.04 11.08
C GLU A 512 -0.61 17.93 9.71
N VAL A 513 -0.53 19.04 8.98
CA VAL A 513 0.29 19.14 7.77
C VAL A 513 1.77 19.21 8.15
N THR A 514 2.61 18.43 7.48
CA THR A 514 4.06 18.41 7.69
C THR A 514 4.78 19.06 6.51
N GLY A 515 6.12 19.03 6.49
CA GLY A 515 6.88 19.47 5.33
C GLY A 515 6.46 18.74 4.05
N SER A 516 6.54 19.42 2.91
CA SER A 516 6.23 18.80 1.62
C SER A 516 7.40 17.96 1.11
N LEU A 517 7.09 16.96 0.29
CA LEU A 517 8.04 16.30 -0.59
C LEU A 517 8.74 17.33 -1.49
N ASN A 518 9.95 17.00 -1.91
CA ASN A 518 10.73 17.83 -2.84
C ASN A 518 10.25 17.66 -4.28
N GLU A 519 9.62 16.51 -4.58
CA GLU A 519 9.01 16.16 -5.85
C GLU A 519 7.55 15.73 -5.63
N THR A 520 6.64 16.17 -6.51
CA THR A 520 5.25 15.64 -6.51
C THR A 520 5.27 14.16 -6.87
N ARG A 521 4.47 13.37 -6.13
CA ARG A 521 4.41 11.91 -6.30
C ARG A 521 2.98 11.39 -6.27
N TRP A 522 2.58 10.85 -7.40
CA TRP A 522 1.52 9.86 -7.54
C TRP A 522 2.17 8.48 -7.51
N TYR A 523 1.57 7.49 -6.85
CA TYR A 523 2.09 6.12 -6.82
C TYR A 523 3.48 5.95 -6.17
N GLY A 524 3.86 6.83 -5.25
CA GLY A 524 5.07 6.66 -4.45
C GLY A 524 4.91 5.54 -3.42
N SER A 525 5.91 4.67 -3.29
CA SER A 525 5.91 3.58 -2.29
C SER A 525 6.63 4.02 -1.03
N GLY A 526 5.87 4.09 0.08
CA GLY A 526 6.40 4.44 1.40
C GLY A 526 6.92 3.22 2.15
N VAL A 527 8.03 3.38 2.89
CA VAL A 527 8.61 2.33 3.74
C VAL A 527 9.01 2.94 5.09
N LEU A 528 8.47 2.39 6.18
CA LEU A 528 8.93 2.74 7.53
C LEU A 528 10.27 2.06 7.81
N MET A 529 11.27 2.85 8.19
CA MET A 529 12.60 2.38 8.49
C MET A 529 12.75 2.06 9.99
N PRO A 530 13.65 1.16 10.39
CA PRO A 530 13.86 0.79 11.80
C PRO A 530 14.32 1.94 12.71
N ASP A 531 14.80 3.04 12.14
CA ASP A 531 15.19 4.27 12.83
C ASP A 531 14.06 5.32 12.94
N ASP A 532 12.81 4.88 12.75
CA ASP A 532 11.55 5.65 12.77
C ASP A 532 11.34 6.59 11.56
N SER A 533 12.33 6.78 10.70
CA SER A 533 12.14 7.58 9.50
C SER A 533 11.29 6.86 8.47
N VAL A 534 10.65 7.63 7.58
CA VAL A 534 9.91 7.04 6.45
C VAL A 534 10.62 7.39 5.16
N MET A 535 10.91 6.39 4.33
CA MET A 535 11.42 6.58 2.98
C MET A 535 10.26 6.55 1.98
N VAL A 536 10.37 7.31 0.89
CA VAL A 536 9.52 7.15 -0.30
C VAL A 536 10.38 6.88 -1.52
N PHE A 537 9.94 5.93 -2.34
CA PHE A 537 10.57 5.52 -3.59
C PHE A 537 9.58 5.62 -4.75
N SER A 538 10.10 5.67 -5.97
CA SER A 538 9.32 5.54 -7.20
C SER A 538 8.18 6.57 -7.32
N GLY A 539 7.27 6.32 -8.27
CA GLY A 539 6.10 7.14 -8.53
C GLY A 539 6.25 8.03 -9.75
N GLY A 540 5.17 8.70 -10.12
CA GLY A 540 5.11 9.64 -11.24
C GLY A 540 4.60 11.02 -10.81
N ASP A 541 4.70 12.00 -11.70
CA ASP A 541 4.18 13.35 -11.49
C ASP A 541 2.69 13.51 -11.85
N ARG A 542 2.08 12.46 -12.37
CA ARG A 542 0.68 12.40 -12.82
C ARG A 542 0.18 10.95 -12.82
N ASP A 543 -1.09 10.79 -13.14
CA ASP A 543 -1.74 9.49 -13.17
C ASP A 543 -1.32 8.65 -14.38
N GLY A 544 -0.62 7.55 -14.12
CA GLY A 544 -0.31 6.54 -15.13
C GLY A 544 -1.50 5.66 -15.53
N VAL A 545 -2.68 5.82 -14.91
CA VAL A 545 -3.94 5.15 -15.29
C VAL A 545 -4.75 6.04 -16.23
N VAL A 546 -4.90 7.33 -15.95
CA VAL A 546 -5.69 8.23 -16.82
C VAL A 546 -4.98 8.50 -18.15
N ALA A 547 -3.66 8.68 -18.09
CA ALA A 547 -2.85 8.95 -19.26
C ALA A 547 -1.57 8.11 -19.20
N PRO A 548 -1.67 6.79 -19.42
CA PRO A 548 -0.54 5.88 -19.33
C PRO A 548 0.56 6.23 -20.31
N GLY A 549 1.81 6.15 -19.86
CA GLY A 549 3.01 6.36 -20.68
C GLY A 549 3.42 7.81 -20.88
N ILE A 550 2.71 8.76 -20.28
CA ILE A 550 3.06 10.19 -20.35
C ILE A 550 3.39 10.79 -18.97
N GLU A 551 3.55 9.96 -17.94
CA GLU A 551 4.04 10.37 -16.63
C GLU A 551 5.55 10.54 -16.58
N PHE A 552 6.03 11.52 -15.80
CA PHE A 552 7.46 11.66 -15.51
C PHE A 552 7.83 10.88 -14.24
N PRO A 553 8.72 9.89 -14.32
CA PRO A 553 9.07 9.05 -13.18
C PRO A 553 9.91 9.82 -12.15
N ARG A 554 9.69 9.54 -10.86
CA ARG A 554 10.43 10.11 -9.73
C ARG A 554 11.46 9.11 -9.19
N LYS A 555 12.72 9.28 -9.61
CA LYS A 555 13.82 8.37 -9.26
C LYS A 555 14.55 8.73 -7.96
N THR A 556 14.55 10.01 -7.59
CA THR A 556 15.16 10.46 -6.34
C THR A 556 14.39 9.83 -5.18
N ALA A 557 15.05 9.11 -4.28
CA ALA A 557 14.38 8.69 -3.05
C ALA A 557 14.30 9.88 -2.08
N GLU A 558 13.30 9.90 -1.20
CA GLU A 558 13.21 10.94 -0.17
C GLU A 558 12.97 10.33 1.21
N ARG A 559 13.46 11.01 2.24
CA ARG A 559 13.39 10.58 3.63
C ARG A 559 12.68 11.60 4.50
N PHE A 560 11.63 11.20 5.16
CA PHE A 560 10.92 11.96 6.17
C PHE A 560 11.55 11.72 7.54
N ASN A 561 11.92 12.81 8.21
CA ASN A 561 12.33 12.77 9.61
C ASN A 561 11.13 13.14 10.50
N PRO A 562 10.62 12.21 11.33
CA PRO A 562 9.41 12.45 12.14
C PRO A 562 9.59 13.48 13.26
N VAL A 563 10.82 13.75 13.69
CA VAL A 563 11.13 14.76 14.71
C VAL A 563 11.05 16.16 14.12
N THR A 564 11.71 16.37 12.99
CA THR A 564 11.73 17.69 12.30
C THR A 564 10.52 17.91 11.40
N LYS A 565 9.79 16.85 11.08
CA LYS A 565 8.66 16.79 10.14
C LYS A 565 9.02 17.30 8.74
N LYS A 566 10.25 17.06 8.28
CA LYS A 566 10.78 17.49 6.97
C LYS A 566 11.22 16.31 6.11
N TRP A 567 11.09 16.49 4.78
CA TRP A 567 11.59 15.58 3.77
C TRP A 567 12.97 16.00 3.26
N THR A 568 13.84 15.03 3.02
CA THR A 568 15.20 15.23 2.48
C THR A 568 15.40 14.30 1.28
N GLN A 569 15.91 14.82 0.16
CA GLN A 569 16.32 14.03 -1.00
C GLN A 569 17.54 13.16 -0.66
N MET A 570 17.47 11.90 -1.06
CA MET A 570 18.43 10.83 -0.81
C MET A 570 19.07 10.38 -2.14
N ALA A 571 19.56 9.16 -2.22
CA ALA A 571 20.12 8.60 -3.45
C ALA A 571 19.07 8.50 -4.56
N VAL A 572 19.55 8.48 -5.80
CA VAL A 572 18.72 8.35 -7.01
C VAL A 572 18.75 6.90 -7.47
N ALA A 573 17.59 6.29 -7.69
CA ALA A 573 17.47 4.92 -8.22
C ALA A 573 18.01 4.83 -9.66
N ASN A 574 18.39 3.64 -10.12
CA ASN A 574 18.85 3.43 -11.48
C ASN A 574 17.67 3.36 -12.45
N ASN A 575 16.57 2.67 -12.09
CA ASN A 575 15.43 2.49 -12.97
C ASN A 575 14.26 3.42 -12.63
N PRO A 576 13.59 4.01 -13.64
CA PRO A 576 12.32 4.70 -13.46
C PRO A 576 11.18 3.71 -13.20
N ARG A 577 10.40 3.93 -12.15
CA ARG A 577 9.26 3.07 -11.77
C ARG A 577 8.07 3.93 -11.38
N THR A 578 6.92 3.72 -12.01
CA THR A 578 5.67 4.47 -11.75
C THR A 578 4.59 3.54 -11.19
N TYR A 579 3.48 3.33 -11.88
CA TYR A 579 2.44 2.39 -11.46
C TYR A 579 2.97 0.94 -11.42
N HIS A 580 2.41 0.12 -10.52
CA HIS A 580 2.86 -1.25 -10.18
C HIS A 580 4.32 -1.39 -9.75
N ASN A 581 4.86 -0.36 -9.10
CA ASN A 581 6.10 -0.49 -8.35
C ASN A 581 5.83 -1.06 -6.95
N THR A 582 6.86 -1.67 -6.36
CA THR A 582 6.86 -2.18 -4.99
C THR A 582 8.12 -1.74 -4.24
N ALA A 583 8.00 -1.51 -2.94
CA ALA A 583 9.14 -1.31 -2.05
C ALA A 583 8.83 -1.86 -0.65
N LEU A 584 9.74 -2.65 -0.07
CA LEU A 584 9.57 -3.15 1.31
C LEU A 584 10.87 -3.20 2.10
N LEU A 585 10.74 -3.16 3.43
CA LEU A 585 11.85 -3.29 4.38
C LEU A 585 12.35 -4.73 4.45
N MET A 586 13.66 -4.92 4.34
CA MET A 586 14.36 -6.20 4.49
C MET A 586 14.85 -6.43 5.92
N GLN A 587 15.14 -7.70 6.27
CA GLN A 587 15.64 -8.10 7.60
C GLN A 587 16.95 -7.41 8.02
N ASP A 588 17.79 -7.03 7.06
CA ASP A 588 19.05 -6.33 7.33
C ASP A 588 18.90 -4.80 7.34
N GLY A 589 17.67 -4.28 7.33
CA GLY A 589 17.37 -2.85 7.34
C GLY A 589 17.56 -2.14 6.01
N ARG A 590 17.88 -2.84 4.91
CA ARG A 590 17.82 -2.27 3.55
C ARG A 590 16.39 -2.28 3.03
N VAL A 591 16.16 -1.66 1.87
CA VAL A 591 14.87 -1.71 1.17
C VAL A 591 15.06 -2.44 -0.14
N LEU A 592 14.18 -3.38 -0.43
CA LEU A 592 14.07 -4.03 -1.73
C LEU A 592 13.02 -3.28 -2.55
N ILE A 593 13.41 -2.80 -3.72
CA ILE A 593 12.54 -2.08 -4.67
C ILE A 593 12.45 -2.91 -5.93
N GLY A 594 11.24 -3.05 -6.47
CA GLY A 594 10.99 -3.81 -7.70
C GLY A 594 9.73 -3.37 -8.40
N GLY A 595 9.42 -4.06 -9.50
CA GLY A 595 8.20 -3.84 -10.26
C GLY A 595 8.16 -2.53 -11.06
N HIS A 596 7.50 -2.60 -12.20
CA HIS A 596 6.92 -1.51 -12.98
C HIS A 596 6.28 -2.19 -14.19
N ALA A 597 4.96 -2.15 -14.27
CA ALA A 597 4.20 -2.76 -15.34
C ALA A 597 3.31 -1.68 -15.94
N PRO A 598 3.78 -0.98 -16.99
CA PRO A 598 3.03 0.14 -17.52
C PRO A 598 1.81 -0.35 -18.30
N ILE A 599 0.68 0.35 -18.14
CA ILE A 599 -0.49 0.20 -19.00
C ILE A 599 -0.13 0.72 -20.40
N SER A 600 -0.71 0.14 -21.46
CA SER A 600 -0.48 0.60 -22.83
C SER A 600 -0.82 2.08 -23.02
N THR A 601 0.04 2.81 -23.73
CA THR A 601 -0.08 4.26 -23.92
C THR A 601 -1.46 4.62 -24.47
N LEU A 602 -2.18 5.48 -23.75
CA LEU A 602 -3.56 5.89 -24.02
C LEU A 602 -4.55 4.72 -24.23
N TYR A 603 -4.31 3.54 -23.65
CA TYR A 603 -5.12 2.33 -23.87
C TYR A 603 -5.18 1.88 -25.35
N LEU A 604 -4.13 2.19 -26.13
CA LEU A 604 -4.03 1.78 -27.53
C LEU A 604 -2.89 0.78 -27.73
N LYS A 605 -1.65 1.28 -27.81
CA LYS A 605 -0.46 0.48 -28.05
C LYS A 605 0.65 0.97 -27.13
N ASN A 606 1.57 0.08 -26.77
CA ASN A 606 2.79 0.45 -26.04
C ASN A 606 3.64 1.38 -26.92
N ILE A 607 3.58 2.68 -26.65
CA ILE A 607 4.40 3.69 -27.31
C ILE A 607 5.41 4.18 -26.29
N ASN A 608 6.67 3.82 -26.48
CA ASN A 608 7.75 4.28 -25.61
C ASN A 608 8.17 5.71 -25.98
N LEU A 609 7.91 6.65 -25.08
CA LEU A 609 8.25 8.06 -25.23
C LEU A 609 9.39 8.50 -24.29
N ALA A 610 10.18 7.55 -23.77
CA ALA A 610 11.27 7.82 -22.83
C ALA A 610 12.32 8.83 -23.35
N ALA A 611 12.48 8.94 -24.68
CA ALA A 611 13.33 9.96 -25.30
C ALA A 611 12.92 11.41 -24.96
N PHE A 612 11.66 11.63 -24.56
CA PHE A 612 11.12 12.92 -24.12
C PHE A 612 11.11 13.07 -22.59
N GLY A 613 11.70 12.12 -21.85
CA GLY A 613 11.76 12.12 -20.39
C GLY A 613 10.56 11.46 -19.69
N PHE A 614 9.60 10.92 -20.43
CA PHE A 614 8.48 10.15 -19.86
C PHE A 614 8.94 8.78 -19.33
N SER A 615 8.11 8.15 -18.51
CA SER A 615 8.36 6.81 -18.01
C SER A 615 8.51 5.84 -19.19
N PRO A 616 9.45 4.88 -19.12
CA PRO A 616 9.52 3.82 -20.11
C PRO A 616 8.18 3.13 -20.24
N ASN A 617 7.70 3.02 -21.47
CA ASN A 617 6.48 2.28 -21.79
C ASN A 617 6.74 1.25 -22.91
N ASP A 618 7.89 0.59 -22.82
CA ASP A 618 8.32 -0.52 -23.68
C ASP A 618 8.07 -1.89 -23.04
N GLY A 619 7.04 -1.98 -22.19
CA GLY A 619 6.66 -3.16 -21.44
C GLY A 619 7.20 -3.18 -20.01
N ARG A 620 7.12 -4.36 -19.38
CA ARG A 620 7.40 -4.58 -17.95
C ARG A 620 8.88 -4.38 -17.57
N ASP A 621 9.15 -3.88 -16.36
CA ASP A 621 10.48 -3.93 -15.72
C ASP A 621 10.52 -5.04 -14.66
N PRO A 622 11.11 -6.22 -14.99
CA PRO A 622 11.24 -7.34 -14.07
C PRO A 622 12.42 -7.19 -13.10
N SER A 623 13.16 -6.08 -13.16
CA SER A 623 14.33 -5.89 -12.32
C SER A 623 13.97 -5.40 -10.91
N PHE A 624 14.95 -5.57 -10.03
CA PHE A 624 14.96 -5.13 -8.66
C PHE A 624 16.23 -4.31 -8.39
N GLU A 625 16.15 -3.46 -7.38
CA GLU A 625 17.27 -2.71 -6.83
C GLU A 625 17.18 -2.75 -5.29
N ILE A 626 18.33 -2.73 -4.61
CA ILE A 626 18.36 -2.64 -3.15
C ILE A 626 18.90 -1.28 -2.75
N TYR A 627 18.11 -0.52 -2.01
CA TYR A 627 18.55 0.72 -1.38
C TYR A 627 19.18 0.42 -0.01
N SER A 628 20.39 0.93 0.19
CA SER A 628 21.13 0.87 1.44
C SER A 628 21.13 2.23 2.12
N PRO A 629 20.35 2.43 3.20
CA PRO A 629 20.36 3.65 3.99
C PRO A 629 21.73 3.90 4.65
N PRO A 630 22.05 5.14 5.04
CA PRO A 630 23.35 5.50 5.64
C PRO A 630 23.74 4.68 6.89
N TYR A 631 22.77 4.22 7.68
CA TYR A 631 23.08 3.40 8.86
C TYR A 631 23.67 2.03 8.52
N VAL A 632 23.48 1.53 7.29
CA VAL A 632 23.93 0.17 6.92
C VAL A 632 25.45 0.08 6.90
N THR A 633 26.13 1.16 6.47
CA THR A 633 27.58 1.27 6.41
C THR A 633 28.20 1.90 7.65
N ASN A 634 27.39 2.24 8.67
CA ASN A 634 27.89 2.85 9.89
C ASN A 634 28.70 1.81 10.69
N PRO A 635 29.98 2.07 11.01
CA PRO A 635 30.84 1.12 11.72
C PRO A 635 30.36 0.86 13.16
N ASN A 636 29.57 1.76 13.74
CA ASN A 636 29.01 1.62 15.09
C ASN A 636 27.66 0.90 15.10
N ARG A 637 27.22 0.36 13.96
CA ARG A 637 25.92 -0.33 13.86
C ARG A 637 25.88 -1.49 14.88
N PRO A 638 24.90 -1.52 15.81
CA PRO A 638 24.87 -2.56 16.82
C PRO A 638 24.60 -3.92 16.18
N THR A 639 25.19 -4.98 16.75
CA THR A 639 24.96 -6.35 16.28
C THR A 639 24.09 -7.10 17.27
N LEU A 640 22.91 -7.50 16.81
CA LEU A 640 21.99 -8.37 17.53
C LEU A 640 22.28 -9.81 17.12
N VAL A 641 22.65 -10.67 18.07
CA VAL A 641 23.04 -12.06 17.79
C VAL A 641 21.81 -12.95 17.65
N GLY A 642 20.79 -12.75 18.48
CA GLY A 642 19.62 -13.63 18.51
C GLY A 642 18.91 -13.65 19.85
N PHE A 643 17.97 -14.57 20.00
CA PHE A 643 17.34 -14.90 21.28
C PHE A 643 18.27 -15.83 22.09
N SER A 644 18.46 -15.55 23.38
CA SER A 644 19.28 -16.40 24.27
C SER A 644 18.62 -17.78 24.47
N GLY A 645 19.43 -18.85 24.51
CA GLY A 645 18.95 -20.21 24.82
C GLY A 645 18.78 -21.16 23.63
N GLY A 646 19.74 -21.18 22.67
CA GLY A 646 19.93 -22.27 21.68
C GLY A 646 18.98 -22.28 20.48
N ASN A 647 19.54 -22.26 19.27
CA ASN A 647 18.88 -22.16 17.95
C ASN A 647 17.55 -22.93 17.82
N SER A 648 16.61 -22.42 17.03
CA SER A 648 15.58 -23.27 16.44
C SER A 648 16.30 -24.35 15.62
N THR A 649 16.22 -25.60 16.07
CA THR A 649 16.70 -26.74 15.30
C THR A 649 15.87 -26.83 14.02
N PRO A 650 16.48 -27.04 12.84
CA PRO A 650 15.74 -27.43 11.65
C PRO A 650 14.95 -28.70 11.96
N ALA A 651 13.72 -28.82 11.45
CA ALA A 651 13.22 -30.16 11.16
C ALA A 651 14.22 -30.82 10.18
N GLY A 652 14.36 -32.14 10.22
CA GLY A 652 15.29 -32.87 9.36
C GLY A 652 15.08 -32.74 7.84
N ASP A 653 14.29 -31.75 7.38
CA ASP A 653 13.99 -31.35 6.01
C ASP A 653 14.69 -30.04 5.57
N GLY A 654 15.46 -29.39 6.44
CA GLY A 654 16.25 -28.20 6.09
C GLY A 654 15.47 -26.88 6.07
N LYS A 655 14.29 -26.79 6.69
CA LYS A 655 13.52 -25.53 6.80
C LYS A 655 13.65 -24.91 8.19
N THR A 656 14.12 -23.66 8.25
CA THR A 656 14.22 -22.91 9.51
C THR A 656 12.83 -22.49 9.99
N MET A 657 12.32 -23.17 11.01
CA MET A 657 11.17 -22.66 11.77
C MET A 657 11.64 -21.49 12.63
N LEU A 658 10.97 -20.35 12.50
CA LEU A 658 11.17 -19.22 13.41
C LEU A 658 10.82 -19.64 14.84
N ARG A 659 11.58 -19.14 15.82
CA ARG A 659 11.22 -19.32 17.24
C ARG A 659 9.83 -18.77 17.49
N GLN A 660 9.05 -19.48 18.30
CA GLN A 660 7.71 -19.07 18.68
C GLN A 660 7.71 -18.48 20.09
N PHE A 661 7.03 -17.36 20.27
CA PHE A 661 6.82 -16.73 21.57
C PHE A 661 5.35 -16.39 21.77
N MET A 662 4.94 -16.34 23.03
CA MET A 662 3.58 -15.97 23.42
C MET A 662 3.49 -14.48 23.74
N LYS A 663 2.33 -13.85 23.50
CA LYS A 663 2.06 -12.51 24.05
C LYS A 663 2.25 -12.51 25.58
N GLY A 664 2.82 -11.44 26.13
CA GLY A 664 3.13 -11.34 27.56
C GLY A 664 4.37 -12.13 28.01
N GLN A 665 4.92 -13.03 27.18
CA GLN A 665 6.12 -13.79 27.53
C GLN A 665 7.33 -12.85 27.64
N GLN A 666 8.17 -13.08 28.65
CA GLN A 666 9.49 -12.47 28.72
C GLN A 666 10.43 -13.13 27.71
N VAL A 667 11.06 -12.33 26.87
CA VAL A 667 12.11 -12.78 25.95
C VAL A 667 13.42 -12.13 26.31
N THR A 668 14.52 -12.81 26.01
CA THR A 668 15.87 -12.31 26.24
C THR A 668 16.66 -12.35 24.94
N MET A 669 17.17 -11.17 24.56
CA MET A 669 17.95 -10.94 23.35
C MET A 669 19.43 -10.82 23.71
N GLN A 670 20.30 -11.42 22.90
CA GLN A 670 21.74 -11.35 23.06
C GLN A 670 22.33 -10.33 22.08
N MET A 671 23.00 -9.32 22.61
CA MET A 671 23.84 -8.40 21.83
C MET A 671 25.23 -8.99 21.64
N ALA A 672 25.93 -8.60 20.57
CA ALA A 672 27.30 -9.05 20.34
C ALA A 672 28.23 -8.57 21.46
N PRO A 673 29.26 -9.36 21.85
CA PRO A 673 30.29 -8.90 22.77
C PRO A 673 30.92 -7.58 22.32
N GLY A 674 31.18 -6.69 23.27
CA GLY A 674 31.74 -5.37 22.99
C GLY A 674 30.72 -4.31 22.56
N THR A 675 29.43 -4.66 22.45
CA THR A 675 28.36 -3.65 22.28
C THR A 675 28.33 -2.72 23.49
N ASP A 676 28.33 -1.40 23.26
CA ASP A 676 28.13 -0.41 24.32
C ASP A 676 26.66 -0.43 24.79
N MET A 677 26.41 -1.26 25.80
CA MET A 677 25.07 -1.49 26.34
C MET A 677 24.42 -0.23 26.92
N SER A 678 25.21 0.77 27.32
CA SER A 678 24.70 2.03 27.84
C SER A 678 23.90 2.82 26.79
N LYS A 679 24.25 2.62 25.50
CA LYS A 679 23.60 3.27 24.36
C LYS A 679 22.33 2.58 23.88
N ILE A 680 22.00 1.39 24.38
CA ILE A 680 20.74 0.72 24.03
C ILE A 680 19.59 1.65 24.43
N ASP A 681 18.75 1.97 23.44
CA ASP A 681 17.62 2.88 23.56
C ASP A 681 16.29 2.13 23.54
N SER A 682 16.18 1.13 22.67
CA SER A 682 14.93 0.40 22.48
C SER A 682 15.11 -0.82 21.61
N PHE A 683 14.11 -1.69 21.65
CA PHE A 683 13.88 -2.74 20.65
C PHE A 683 12.64 -2.39 19.84
N THR A 684 12.66 -2.63 18.54
CA THR A 684 11.53 -2.39 17.64
C THR A 684 11.11 -3.68 16.97
N LEU A 685 9.84 -4.01 17.13
CA LEU A 685 9.19 -5.16 16.51
C LEU A 685 8.47 -4.67 15.25
N VAL A 686 8.84 -5.20 14.09
CA VAL A 686 8.25 -4.85 12.79
C VAL A 686 7.60 -6.10 12.22
N ARG A 687 6.30 -6.06 11.93
CA ARG A 687 5.63 -7.18 11.26
C ARG A 687 6.26 -7.41 9.88
N HIS A 688 6.40 -8.66 9.46
CA HIS A 688 6.86 -8.93 8.10
C HIS A 688 5.96 -8.23 7.08
N THR A 689 6.61 -7.58 6.13
CA THR A 689 6.01 -6.61 5.21
C THR A 689 5.45 -7.30 3.98
N VAL A 690 4.29 -6.81 3.53
CA VAL A 690 3.62 -7.26 2.32
C VAL A 690 3.14 -6.04 1.57
N THR A 691 3.36 -5.95 0.27
CA THR A 691 2.89 -4.78 -0.47
C THR A 691 2.39 -5.10 -1.87
N THR A 692 1.28 -4.45 -2.22
CA THR A 692 0.74 -4.34 -3.58
C THR A 692 0.10 -2.96 -3.71
N HIS A 693 0.20 -2.28 -4.86
CA HIS A 693 -0.51 -1.00 -5.09
C HIS A 693 -0.36 0.04 -3.95
N LEU A 694 0.85 0.14 -3.39
CA LEU A 694 1.24 1.00 -2.26
C LEU A 694 0.53 0.70 -0.92
N THR A 695 -0.19 -0.43 -0.85
CA THR A 695 -0.93 -0.85 0.33
C THR A 695 -0.15 -1.90 1.09
N ASP A 696 -0.10 -1.72 2.41
CA ASP A 696 0.20 -2.74 3.41
C ASP A 696 -0.69 -2.36 4.61
N ALA A 697 -1.92 -2.88 4.64
CA ALA A 697 -2.86 -2.58 5.73
C ALA A 697 -2.43 -3.23 7.06
N ASP A 698 -1.57 -4.24 6.96
CA ASP A 698 -1.06 -5.04 8.05
C ASP A 698 0.26 -4.53 8.62
N GLN A 699 0.86 -3.51 8.00
CA GLN A 699 2.08 -2.88 8.47
C GLN A 699 1.94 -2.53 9.96
N ARG A 700 2.95 -2.92 10.73
CA ARG A 700 2.93 -2.70 12.18
C ARG A 700 4.34 -2.60 12.70
N THR A 701 4.60 -1.53 13.42
CA THR A 701 5.86 -1.32 14.11
C THR A 701 5.58 -0.95 15.56
N VAL A 702 6.18 -1.68 16.50
CA VAL A 702 5.95 -1.52 17.94
C VAL A 702 7.28 -1.34 18.64
N VAL A 703 7.39 -0.30 19.46
CA VAL A 703 8.63 0.02 20.19
C VAL A 703 8.54 -0.43 21.64
N ILE A 704 9.51 -1.24 22.06
CA ILE A 704 9.81 -1.51 23.46
C ILE A 704 10.86 -0.49 23.93
N PRO A 705 10.47 0.52 24.73
CA PRO A 705 11.38 1.58 25.15
C PRO A 705 12.37 1.09 26.21
N LYS A 706 13.50 1.81 26.38
CA LYS A 706 14.53 1.53 27.40
C LYS A 706 13.97 1.24 28.79
N ALA A 707 12.93 1.98 29.20
CA ALA A 707 12.29 1.84 30.50
C ALA A 707 11.65 0.45 30.75
N GLN A 708 11.43 -0.33 29.70
CA GLN A 708 10.89 -1.70 29.77
C GLN A 708 11.96 -2.78 29.55
N LEU A 709 13.23 -2.39 29.43
CA LEU A 709 14.35 -3.30 29.20
C LEU A 709 15.07 -3.60 30.51
N THR A 710 15.45 -4.87 30.70
CA THR A 710 16.39 -5.30 31.74
C THR A 710 17.69 -5.71 31.09
N ILE A 711 18.80 -5.02 31.40
CA ILE A 711 20.11 -5.28 30.81
C ILE A 711 20.96 -6.05 31.83
N ASN A 712 21.49 -7.21 31.44
CA ASN A 712 22.40 -8.01 32.25
C ASN A 712 23.55 -8.53 31.37
N GLY A 713 24.73 -7.93 31.52
CA GLY A 713 25.85 -8.16 30.60
C GLY A 713 25.44 -7.81 29.17
N ASN A 714 25.60 -8.75 28.23
CA ASN A 714 25.20 -8.58 26.84
C ASN A 714 23.75 -9.01 26.56
N ASN A 715 23.00 -9.42 27.58
CA ASN A 715 21.62 -9.84 27.44
C ASN A 715 20.67 -8.68 27.75
N VAL A 716 19.62 -8.54 26.94
CA VAL A 716 18.54 -7.57 27.15
C VAL A 716 17.21 -8.30 27.17
N SER A 717 16.51 -8.24 28.28
CA SER A 717 15.21 -8.88 28.48
C SER A 717 14.07 -7.87 28.44
N PHE A 718 12.94 -8.27 27.86
CA PHE A 718 11.69 -7.51 27.87
C PHE A 718 10.48 -8.43 27.74
N ASN A 719 9.31 -7.94 28.13
CA ASN A 719 8.05 -8.67 27.93
C ASN A 719 7.44 -8.30 26.58
N ILE A 720 7.00 -9.29 25.81
CA ILE A 720 6.20 -9.05 24.61
C ILE A 720 4.88 -8.38 25.04
N PRO A 721 4.45 -7.26 24.41
CA PRO A 721 3.18 -6.62 24.70
C PRO A 721 2.00 -7.61 24.72
N ASN A 722 1.12 -7.46 25.70
CA ASN A 722 -0.04 -8.34 25.90
C ASN A 722 -1.28 -7.91 25.08
N GLN A 723 -1.31 -6.67 24.57
CA GLN A 723 -2.40 -6.15 23.74
C GLN A 723 -2.38 -6.80 22.35
N ALA A 724 -3.32 -7.71 22.09
CA ALA A 724 -3.40 -8.46 20.83
C ALA A 724 -3.55 -7.54 19.60
N ALA A 725 -4.24 -6.41 19.72
CA ALA A 725 -4.34 -5.44 18.65
C ALA A 725 -3.02 -4.71 18.36
N VAL A 726 -2.13 -4.56 19.35
CA VAL A 726 -0.81 -3.93 19.19
C VAL A 726 0.17 -4.87 18.51
N LEU A 727 0.10 -6.16 18.82
CA LEU A 727 0.88 -7.20 18.16
C LEU A 727 -0.02 -8.39 17.82
N PRO A 728 -0.75 -8.35 16.69
CA PRO A 728 -1.50 -9.49 16.18
C PRO A 728 -0.60 -10.72 15.99
N GLN A 729 -1.17 -11.91 15.89
CA GLN A 729 -0.37 -13.10 15.61
C GLN A 729 0.29 -13.02 14.22
N GLY A 730 1.47 -13.62 14.09
CA GLY A 730 2.22 -13.62 12.84
C GLY A 730 3.73 -13.49 13.03
N SER A 731 4.43 -13.19 11.95
CA SER A 731 5.89 -13.07 11.94
C SER A 731 6.36 -11.63 12.13
N TYR A 732 7.40 -11.45 12.94
CA TYR A 732 7.97 -10.15 13.28
C TYR A 732 9.49 -10.19 13.21
N MET A 733 10.08 -9.13 12.65
CA MET A 733 11.48 -8.75 12.80
C MET A 733 11.67 -7.99 14.11
N VAL A 734 12.79 -8.22 14.79
CA VAL A 734 13.20 -7.44 15.97
C VAL A 734 14.51 -6.74 15.70
N PHE A 735 14.52 -5.41 15.78
CA PHE A 735 15.71 -4.57 15.68
C PHE A 735 16.09 -4.01 17.06
N ALA A 736 17.32 -4.26 17.51
CA ALA A 736 17.92 -3.48 18.59
C ALA A 736 18.35 -2.09 18.07
N ARG A 737 18.13 -1.04 18.85
CA ARG A 737 18.49 0.34 18.50
C ARG A 737 19.39 0.96 19.55
N THR A 738 20.44 1.63 19.10
CA THR A 738 21.35 2.40 19.95
C THR A 738 21.21 3.88 19.64
N LYS A 739 21.19 4.71 20.69
CA LYS A 739 21.16 6.16 20.55
C LYS A 739 22.57 6.69 20.29
N GLN A 740 22.71 7.49 19.25
CA GLN A 740 23.95 8.17 18.89
C GLN A 740 24.07 9.52 19.61
N ALA A 741 25.28 10.11 19.59
CA ALA A 741 25.55 11.38 20.26
C ALA A 741 24.73 12.56 19.69
N ASP A 742 24.39 12.52 18.40
CA ASP A 742 23.54 13.50 17.73
C ASP A 742 22.03 13.27 17.98
N GLY A 743 21.68 12.26 18.79
CA GLY A 743 20.30 11.90 19.12
C GLY A 743 19.63 10.98 18.10
N SER A 744 20.29 10.66 16.97
CA SER A 744 19.76 9.71 15.98
C SER A 744 19.75 8.27 16.53
N LEU A 745 18.85 7.46 15.98
CA LEU A 745 18.74 6.04 16.32
C LEU A 745 19.47 5.20 15.28
N LEU A 746 20.34 4.31 15.75
CA LEU A 746 21.10 3.41 14.90
C LEU A 746 20.62 1.96 15.08
N PRO A 747 19.93 1.38 14.07
CA PRO A 747 19.36 0.05 14.16
C PRO A 747 20.35 -1.06 13.76
N SER A 748 20.25 -2.20 14.43
CA SER A 748 20.94 -3.45 14.08
C SER A 748 20.40 -4.09 12.80
N LYS A 749 20.94 -5.24 12.39
CA LYS A 749 20.17 -6.20 11.58
C LYS A 749 19.12 -6.86 12.48
N SER A 750 17.98 -7.23 11.92
CA SER A 750 16.92 -7.87 12.71
C SER A 750 17.13 -9.35 12.93
N VAL A 751 16.40 -9.88 13.90
CA VAL A 751 16.16 -11.30 14.11
C VAL A 751 14.66 -11.53 14.09
N SER A 752 14.19 -12.51 13.32
CA SER A 752 12.75 -12.80 13.21
C SER A 752 12.26 -13.84 14.22
N PHE A 753 10.98 -13.74 14.58
CA PHE A 753 10.26 -14.72 15.39
C PHE A 753 8.79 -14.80 14.96
N MET A 754 8.09 -15.82 15.44
CA MET A 754 6.64 -15.98 15.30
C MET A 754 5.95 -15.69 16.63
N LEU A 755 4.98 -14.79 16.62
CA LEU A 755 4.12 -14.49 17.75
C LEU A 755 2.86 -15.35 17.71
N LYS A 756 2.52 -15.96 18.85
CA LYS A 756 1.28 -16.69 19.09
C LYS A 756 0.54 -16.12 20.30
N HIS A 757 -0.79 -16.23 20.31
CA HIS A 757 -1.61 -15.73 21.44
C HIS A 757 -2.17 -16.83 22.35
N GLY A 758 -1.98 -18.11 21.98
CA GLY A 758 -2.62 -19.25 22.64
C GLY A 758 -3.91 -19.64 21.92
N ALA A 759 -4.35 -20.88 22.11
CA ALA A 759 -5.67 -21.35 21.66
C ALA A 759 -6.77 -20.76 22.54
#